data_AF-A0A0W0Y4W1-F1
#
_entry.id   AF-A0A0W0Y4W1-F1
#
_cell.length_a   1.000
_cell.length_b   1.000
_cell.length_c   1.000
_cell.angle_alpha   90.00
_cell.angle_beta   90.00
_cell.angle_gamma   90.00
#
_symmetry.space_group_name_H-M   'P 1'
#
loop_
_entity.id
_entity.type
_entity.pdbx_description
1 polymer ?
#
loop_
_entity_poly.entity_id
_entity_poly.type
_entity_poly.pdbx_seq_one_letter_code
_entity_poly.pdbx_strand_id
1 'polypeptide(L)'
;MSLPLKAFQHNQLTFTTSGTPVPTSGHTISRVEFLDTDGSIKKGFFKPVDNELYPVLLAKYSVASSVSLRLSMGEFMAEERLVYRDGQIVGTVSFDLPNYKPLLKITDDLPADAIEKMWVDPTMQTLLEKNVARQIAAWLRIGDEDRHPDNLSLFGGIDFDMCHDRYSKIIRGPRAIDMVTNPDVVRVTSAQIGDLPVVEGRTHWPANSYPENFNLLKKYRSTSAFRDLAGSEEFKEQMFEAFTYELLTYDPDVLRSRLTEYLGDEPLDYRSLSGKKIEDLEAANSKLFNATTDKESFVNHMLAVSQEEYDELYRAVVGYPGSDANRRQLKVPSFNTFLEKKPKVVQRIKEWTATQNKKTAEAVETHSRLIQEIQKRKLTATDEPLEKLKKMEAMCPAYCMSDLCKYDDEKISKRFHKIWRDSFLPHVNQILLGLDNLERSIINLLSQQTLPSIDDNLPGLDKSTATESWQLLSKATDLSKISVNCRPDNPEYLALQEIRAFHKELHDIADTYFRTDLLNLSERTNAVFLERMQDTVNKHEKSILDHLGTTGKATDFTNILDKIDRYKPIMKWSRYISRDDMPLYGNKETQSNIKLKSHVDPQVMDACFKQLFAWADEQDEISGKNGDSALTNFIAEIIERNYTPGTFSWFTNRYRATSVLNYIKTTRLKGSEKLAWIFSEGGHETTSLNTHLVNNLINSMLVDFQDEVGCNLASVRHAINTKVFNSAAYTQRIMNYSRTNEKFIHSRSVSAVSNFHNAMYKWVDSFKTEEDFRKFIDDCVKKYLEPASLGVQFYNFFVTTKVRDQEVSTYFDKKFGYSRSNILAMILTNGAINDGSLNSVLVKAILADMQSKYAVHERAVKHGSSASSAEFKISETDNELETFGAYDSVRPMKTTDITHKFLEDLRKLSKDKTVVQPQAAKAPPSLAKALAETPVDTHRDSEKNGAKSGQNPVSALSFS
;
A
#
# COMPACT_ATOMS: atom_id res chain seq x y z
N MET A 1 27.01 40.24 16.28
CA MET A 1 26.00 39.40 16.96
C MET A 1 26.72 38.57 17.99
N SER A 2 26.13 38.39 19.17
CA SER A 2 26.63 37.40 20.14
C SER A 2 26.32 36.01 19.61
N LEU A 3 27.26 35.08 19.69
CA LEU A 3 27.01 33.70 19.28
C LEU A 3 25.84 33.12 20.07
N PRO A 4 24.98 32.29 19.45
CA PRO A 4 24.00 31.52 20.20
C PRO A 4 24.69 30.74 21.31
N LEU A 5 24.01 30.60 22.43
CA LEU A 5 24.59 30.09 23.66
C LEU A 5 25.18 28.68 23.53
N LYS A 6 24.50 27.83 22.74
CA LYS A 6 24.92 26.45 22.50
C LYS A 6 25.76 26.27 21.23
N ALA A 7 25.98 27.32 20.44
CA ALA A 7 26.76 27.21 19.21
C ALA A 7 28.23 26.88 19.48
N PHE A 8 28.86 26.17 18.54
CA PHE A 8 30.31 25.92 18.57
C PHE A 8 31.03 26.93 17.69
N GLN A 9 32.25 27.30 18.09
CA GLN A 9 33.27 27.80 17.18
C GLN A 9 33.93 26.62 16.46
N HIS A 10 34.24 26.78 15.18
CA HIS A 10 34.84 25.71 14.38
C HIS A 10 36.17 25.22 14.96
N ASN A 11 36.95 26.09 15.61
CA ASN A 11 38.21 25.72 16.25
C ASN A 11 38.04 24.91 17.56
N GLN A 12 36.82 24.75 18.06
CA GLN A 12 36.49 23.87 19.18
C GLN A 12 36.29 22.41 18.73
N LEU A 13 36.22 22.15 17.42
CA LEU A 13 36.04 20.81 16.85
C LEU A 13 37.40 20.18 16.53
N THR A 14 37.61 18.96 17.03
CA THR A 14 38.76 18.12 16.70
C THR A 14 38.33 17.07 15.68
N PHE A 15 38.81 17.18 14.44
CA PHE A 15 38.45 16.26 13.36
C PHE A 15 39.18 14.93 13.53
N THR A 16 38.44 13.82 13.46
CA THR A 16 39.00 12.48 13.66
C THR A 16 38.81 11.59 12.43
N THR A 17 39.79 10.73 12.16
CA THR A 17 39.75 9.75 11.07
C THR A 17 39.55 8.31 11.56
N SER A 18 39.50 8.10 12.88
CA SER A 18 39.29 6.79 13.50
C SER A 18 37.85 6.28 13.32
N GLY A 19 37.70 4.97 13.12
CA GLY A 19 36.41 4.26 12.97
C GLY A 19 36.01 3.96 11.52
N THR A 20 34.87 3.29 11.32
CA THR A 20 34.32 2.93 9.99
C THR A 20 34.09 4.18 9.14
N PRO A 21 34.38 4.25 7.84
CA PRO A 21 34.07 5.43 7.04
C PRO A 21 32.61 5.89 7.21
N VAL A 22 32.38 7.21 7.39
CA VAL A 22 31.01 7.75 7.46
C VAL A 22 30.44 7.69 6.05
N PRO A 23 29.27 7.05 5.82
CA PRO A 23 28.64 7.04 4.52
C PRO A 23 28.37 8.47 4.05
N THR A 24 28.90 8.84 2.89
CA THR A 24 28.62 10.14 2.26
C THR A 24 27.46 9.99 1.29
N SER A 25 26.30 10.55 1.65
CA SER A 25 25.13 10.64 0.76
C SER A 25 24.85 12.11 0.46
N GLY A 26 25.38 12.62 -0.64
CA GLY A 26 25.15 14.00 -1.10
C GLY A 26 25.92 15.10 -0.35
N HIS A 27 26.47 14.81 0.84
CA HIS A 27 27.27 15.76 1.62
C HIS A 27 28.54 15.11 2.18
N THR A 28 29.62 15.90 2.29
CA THR A 28 30.85 15.48 2.96
C THR A 28 30.69 15.64 4.46
N ILE A 29 30.60 14.54 5.20
CA ILE A 29 30.44 14.54 6.65
C ILE A 29 31.77 14.14 7.29
N SER A 30 32.17 14.85 8.35
CA SER A 30 33.40 14.57 9.09
C SER A 30 33.10 14.18 10.53
N ARG A 31 33.81 13.20 11.07
CA ARG A 31 33.75 12.92 12.51
C ARG A 31 34.48 14.01 13.29
N VAL A 32 33.88 14.41 14.39
CA VAL A 32 34.46 15.40 15.30
C VAL A 32 34.36 14.93 16.74
N GLU A 33 35.39 15.26 17.51
CA GLU A 33 35.36 15.27 18.96
C GLU A 33 35.36 16.72 19.42
N PHE A 34 34.58 17.01 20.44
CA PHE A 34 34.50 18.35 21.00
C PHE A 34 34.30 18.24 22.50
N LEU A 35 34.83 19.22 23.23
CA LEU A 35 34.44 19.41 24.60
C LEU A 35 33.01 19.92 24.56
N ASP A 36 32.05 19.03 24.82
CA ASP A 36 30.69 19.49 24.98
C ASP A 36 30.63 20.39 26.19
N THR A 37 29.58 21.16 26.18
CA THR A 37 29.39 22.22 27.10
C THR A 37 29.35 21.64 28.54
N ASP A 38 28.82 20.43 28.75
CA ASP A 38 28.85 19.78 30.08
C ASP A 38 30.26 19.42 30.60
N GLY A 39 31.31 19.70 29.82
CA GLY A 39 32.70 19.40 30.17
C GLY A 39 33.13 17.98 29.83
N SER A 40 32.24 17.17 29.29
CA SER A 40 32.60 15.86 28.74
C SER A 40 33.06 16.00 27.30
N ILE A 41 34.03 15.17 26.91
CA ILE A 41 34.37 15.04 25.49
C ILE A 41 33.27 14.21 24.85
N LYS A 42 32.56 14.79 23.89
CA LYS A 42 31.53 14.11 23.10
C LYS A 42 31.99 13.93 21.66
N LYS A 43 31.31 13.01 20.99
CA LYS A 43 31.51 12.67 19.60
C LYS A 43 30.31 13.14 18.80
N GLY A 44 30.55 13.44 17.54
CA GLY A 44 29.49 13.78 16.61
C GLY A 44 29.98 13.86 15.17
N PHE A 45 29.10 14.40 14.34
CA PHE A 45 29.25 14.46 12.90
C PHE A 45 29.08 15.90 12.45
N PHE A 46 30.15 16.48 11.91
CA PHE A 46 30.14 17.82 11.34
C PHE A 46 29.71 17.77 9.87
N LYS A 47 28.68 18.54 9.53
CA LYS A 47 28.18 18.75 8.18
C LYS A 47 28.42 20.22 7.78
N PRO A 48 29.34 20.49 6.83
CA PRO A 48 29.63 21.86 6.40
C PRO A 48 28.48 22.42 5.58
N VAL A 49 28.28 23.74 5.68
CA VAL A 49 27.37 24.47 4.78
C VAL A 49 27.88 24.38 3.34
N ASP A 50 26.94 24.19 2.43
CA ASP A 50 27.14 24.25 0.98
C ASP A 50 26.02 25.10 0.37
N ASN A 51 26.37 26.13 -0.40
CA ASN A 51 25.40 27.09 -0.94
C ASN A 51 24.38 26.44 -1.89
N GLU A 52 24.70 25.30 -2.49
CA GLU A 52 23.79 24.61 -3.40
C GLU A 52 22.83 23.68 -2.64
N LEU A 53 23.35 22.69 -1.92
CA LEU A 53 22.55 21.59 -1.35
C LEU A 53 22.36 21.66 0.18
N TYR A 54 23.17 22.42 0.92
CA TYR A 54 23.02 22.56 2.38
C TYR A 54 23.29 24.00 2.84
N PRO A 55 22.48 24.97 2.38
CA PRO A 55 22.74 26.39 2.66
C PRO A 55 22.54 26.71 4.15
N VAL A 56 23.01 27.89 4.58
CA VAL A 56 22.88 28.37 5.97
C VAL A 56 21.44 28.25 6.48
N LEU A 57 20.44 28.59 5.66
CA LEU A 57 19.04 28.46 6.05
C LEU A 57 18.67 27.01 6.38
N LEU A 58 19.14 26.02 5.60
CA LEU A 58 18.85 24.61 5.85
C LEU A 58 19.55 24.10 7.12
N ALA A 59 20.78 24.57 7.38
CA ALA A 59 21.48 24.31 8.64
C ALA A 59 20.67 24.81 9.86
N LYS A 60 20.07 26.01 9.77
CA LYS A 60 19.19 26.55 10.83
C LYS A 60 17.93 25.69 11.02
N TYR A 61 17.29 25.25 9.93
CA TYR A 61 16.14 24.33 9.98
C TYR A 61 16.49 22.98 10.62
N SER A 62 17.64 22.40 10.28
CA SER A 62 18.13 21.13 10.84
C SER A 62 18.26 21.21 12.37
N VAL A 63 18.90 22.27 12.86
CA VAL A 63 19.03 22.55 14.32
C VAL A 63 17.68 22.79 14.98
N ALA A 64 16.80 23.58 14.37
CA ALA A 64 15.45 23.82 14.91
C ALA A 64 14.61 22.54 14.96
N SER A 65 14.74 21.66 13.97
CA SER A 65 14.05 20.37 13.89
C SER A 65 14.50 19.44 15.01
N SER A 66 15.81 19.38 15.28
CA SER A 66 16.35 18.67 16.44
C SER A 66 15.72 19.18 17.74
N VAL A 67 15.65 20.50 17.95
CA VAL A 67 15.02 21.08 19.15
C VAL A 67 13.54 20.71 19.25
N SER A 68 12.79 20.79 18.15
CA SER A 68 11.36 20.49 18.07
C SER A 68 11.07 19.03 18.38
N LEU A 69 11.77 18.08 17.75
CA LEU A 69 11.60 16.64 17.96
C LEU A 69 11.94 16.23 19.41
N ARG A 70 12.91 16.89 20.03
CA ARG A 70 13.30 16.62 21.42
C ARG A 70 12.28 17.12 22.45
N LEU A 71 11.26 17.91 22.06
CA LEU A 71 10.14 18.27 22.95
C LEU A 71 9.32 17.05 23.37
N SER A 72 9.12 16.09 22.47
CA SER A 72 8.34 14.88 22.72
C SER A 72 9.21 13.64 22.84
N MET A 73 10.43 13.64 22.28
CA MET A 73 11.31 12.46 22.24
C MET A 73 12.53 12.54 23.17
N GLY A 74 12.84 13.71 23.75
CA GLY A 74 14.00 13.87 24.63
C GLY A 74 15.32 13.48 23.94
N GLU A 75 16.25 12.86 24.67
CA GLU A 75 17.56 12.42 24.17
C GLU A 75 17.52 11.25 23.18
N PHE A 76 16.33 10.72 22.84
CA PHE A 76 16.21 9.72 21.78
C PHE A 76 16.50 10.30 20.39
N MET A 77 16.30 11.60 20.21
CA MET A 77 16.64 12.32 18.98
C MET A 77 17.98 13.03 19.18
N ALA A 78 18.86 12.94 18.17
CA ALA A 78 20.16 13.59 18.23
C ALA A 78 20.02 15.09 18.44
N GLU A 79 20.92 15.63 19.25
CA GLU A 79 21.09 17.07 19.38
C GLU A 79 21.89 17.60 18.20
N GLU A 80 21.43 18.69 17.59
CA GLU A 80 22.18 19.41 16.56
C GLU A 80 22.48 20.83 16.98
N ARG A 81 23.65 21.33 16.61
CA ARG A 81 24.09 22.69 16.93
C ARG A 81 24.77 23.37 15.75
N LEU A 82 24.61 24.69 15.67
CA LEU A 82 25.31 25.51 14.69
C LEU A 82 26.80 25.61 15.01
N VAL A 83 27.61 25.70 13.95
CA VAL A 83 29.05 25.94 14.03
C VAL A 83 29.37 27.25 13.34
N TYR A 84 30.12 28.11 14.02
CA TYR A 84 30.53 29.42 13.52
C TYR A 84 32.03 29.48 13.24
N ARG A 85 32.40 30.32 12.29
CA ARG A 85 33.76 30.80 12.07
C ARG A 85 33.69 32.27 11.69
N ASP A 86 34.44 33.11 12.38
CA ASP A 86 34.49 34.57 12.12
C ASP A 86 33.10 35.23 12.10
N GLY A 87 32.19 34.75 12.95
CA GLY A 87 30.81 35.24 13.07
C GLY A 87 29.85 34.76 11.98
N GLN A 88 30.27 33.86 11.09
CA GLN A 88 29.41 33.24 10.06
C GLN A 88 29.14 31.77 10.37
N ILE A 89 27.94 31.29 10.04
CA ILE A 89 27.58 29.87 10.14
C ILE A 89 28.32 29.09 9.05
N VAL A 90 29.12 28.11 9.45
CA VAL A 90 29.92 27.26 8.53
C VAL A 90 29.45 25.81 8.49
N GLY A 91 28.49 25.41 9.33
CA GLY A 91 27.98 24.05 9.37
C GLY A 91 27.13 23.74 10.59
N THR A 92 26.80 22.47 10.74
CA THR A 92 26.14 21.89 11.92
C THR A 92 26.96 20.73 12.48
N VAL A 93 26.80 20.47 13.78
CA VAL A 93 27.29 19.24 14.43
C VAL A 93 26.08 18.48 14.95
N SER A 94 25.93 17.23 14.52
CA SER A 94 24.95 16.27 15.06
C SER A 94 25.63 15.34 16.06
N PHE A 95 25.07 15.21 17.25
CA PHE A 95 25.66 14.46 18.35
C PHE A 95 25.51 12.95 18.12
N ASP A 96 26.54 12.19 18.46
CA ASP A 96 26.47 10.73 18.40
C ASP A 96 25.48 10.20 19.43
N LEU A 97 24.71 9.17 19.05
CA LEU A 97 23.66 8.59 19.89
C LEU A 97 24.11 7.23 20.46
N PRO A 98 23.94 7.00 21.78
CA PRO A 98 24.32 5.72 22.38
C PRO A 98 23.61 4.54 21.72
N ASN A 99 24.39 3.52 21.32
CA ASN A 99 23.91 2.30 20.67
C ASN A 99 23.18 2.51 19.34
N TYR A 100 23.33 3.67 18.70
CA TYR A 100 22.73 3.91 17.40
C TYR A 100 23.26 2.89 16.37
N LYS A 101 22.34 2.16 15.76
CA LYS A 101 22.61 1.27 14.64
C LYS A 101 21.55 1.49 13.57
N PRO A 102 21.93 1.93 12.35
CA PRO A 102 20.98 2.10 11.27
C PRO A 102 20.33 0.75 10.91
N LEU A 103 19.08 0.80 10.45
CA LEU A 103 18.42 -0.39 9.90
C LEU A 103 19.08 -0.81 8.57
N LEU A 104 18.91 -2.08 8.21
CA LEU A 104 19.46 -2.62 6.98
C LEU A 104 18.63 -2.22 5.76
N LYS A 105 19.35 -1.93 4.67
CA LYS A 105 18.79 -1.90 3.32
C LYS A 105 18.51 -3.31 2.85
N ILE A 106 17.62 -3.43 1.87
CA ILE A 106 17.31 -4.72 1.25
C ILE A 106 18.54 -5.41 0.63
N THR A 107 19.55 -4.63 0.25
CA THR A 107 20.82 -5.10 -0.33
C THR A 107 21.87 -5.51 0.69
N ASP A 108 21.71 -5.12 1.95
CA ASP A 108 22.76 -5.32 2.97
C ASP A 108 22.75 -6.77 3.47
N ASP A 109 23.93 -7.28 3.83
CA ASP A 109 24.06 -8.60 4.44
C ASP A 109 23.53 -8.62 5.88
N LEU A 110 23.00 -9.77 6.29
CA LEU A 110 22.53 -9.95 7.67
C LEU A 110 23.70 -10.18 8.62
N PRO A 111 23.72 -9.52 9.79
CA PRO A 111 24.67 -9.83 10.86
C PRO A 111 24.57 -11.30 11.29
N ALA A 112 25.73 -11.89 11.60
CA ALA A 112 25.80 -13.25 12.14
C ALA A 112 25.28 -13.32 13.59
N ASP A 113 25.47 -12.24 14.37
CA ASP A 113 24.96 -12.14 15.73
C ASP A 113 23.43 -11.96 15.74
N ALA A 114 22.75 -12.80 16.52
CA ALA A 114 21.29 -12.83 16.55
C ALA A 114 20.68 -11.57 17.19
N ILE A 115 21.34 -10.98 18.20
CA ILE A 115 20.87 -9.78 18.88
C ILE A 115 21.02 -8.58 17.97
N GLU A 116 22.19 -8.44 17.34
CA GLU A 116 22.45 -7.39 16.37
C GLU A 116 21.46 -7.47 15.20
N LYS A 117 21.22 -8.67 14.67
CA LYS A 117 20.21 -8.89 13.62
C LYS A 117 18.84 -8.37 14.03
N MET A 118 18.38 -8.64 15.26
CA MET A 118 17.10 -8.13 15.74
C MET A 118 17.04 -6.60 15.80
N TRP A 119 18.17 -5.92 15.99
CA TRP A 119 18.23 -4.46 16.09
C TRP A 119 18.27 -3.75 14.74
N VAL A 120 18.82 -4.39 13.71
CA VAL A 120 18.99 -3.78 12.37
C VAL A 120 18.02 -4.33 11.32
N ASP A 121 17.42 -5.49 11.54
CA ASP A 121 16.34 -6.09 10.74
C ASP A 121 15.19 -6.55 11.67
N PRO A 122 14.47 -5.61 12.30
CA PRO A 122 13.52 -5.91 13.36
C PRO A 122 12.29 -6.66 12.86
N THR A 123 11.77 -7.54 13.72
CA THR A 123 10.45 -8.14 13.56
C THR A 123 9.35 -7.17 14.04
N MET A 124 8.09 -7.42 13.67
CA MET A 124 6.95 -6.66 14.19
C MET A 124 6.95 -6.61 15.73
N GLN A 125 7.27 -7.73 16.39
CA GLN A 125 7.34 -7.81 17.85
C GLN A 125 8.43 -6.90 18.42
N THR A 126 9.61 -6.88 17.79
CA THR A 126 10.71 -6.00 18.19
C THR A 126 10.34 -4.52 17.99
N LEU A 127 9.60 -4.19 16.93
CA LEU A 127 9.10 -2.83 16.69
C LEU A 127 8.09 -2.39 17.76
N LEU A 128 7.20 -3.28 18.21
CA LEU A 128 6.26 -3.05 19.31
C LEU A 128 7.00 -2.85 20.64
N GLU A 129 7.94 -3.72 20.97
CA GLU A 129 8.76 -3.64 22.19
C GLU A 129 9.57 -2.34 22.27
N LYS A 130 10.03 -1.84 21.12
CA LYS A 130 10.75 -0.57 21.02
C LYS A 130 9.84 0.65 20.85
N ASN A 131 8.52 0.45 20.81
CA ASN A 131 7.52 1.50 20.63
C ASN A 131 7.86 2.43 19.45
N VAL A 132 8.05 1.84 18.27
CA VAL A 132 8.39 2.60 17.06
C VAL A 132 7.31 3.61 16.66
N ALA A 133 6.08 3.46 17.18
CA ALA A 133 4.97 4.36 16.96
C ALA A 133 5.31 5.81 17.39
N ARG A 134 6.12 5.99 18.44
CA ARG A 134 6.61 7.33 18.85
C ARG A 134 7.44 8.02 17.78
N GLN A 135 8.33 7.28 17.12
CA GLN A 135 9.15 7.83 16.05
C GLN A 135 8.29 8.18 14.82
N ILE A 136 7.39 7.26 14.45
CA ILE A 136 6.46 7.43 13.32
C ILE A 136 5.57 8.67 13.51
N ALA A 137 5.01 8.85 14.71
CA ALA A 137 4.19 10.03 15.03
C ALA A 137 4.99 11.34 14.93
N ALA A 138 6.22 11.35 15.45
CA ALA A 138 7.09 12.53 15.41
C ALA A 138 7.50 12.91 13.97
N TRP A 139 7.86 11.93 13.13
CA TRP A 139 8.19 12.17 11.72
C TRP A 139 6.99 12.60 10.89
N LEU A 140 5.82 12.00 11.15
CA LEU A 140 4.58 12.41 10.50
C LEU A 140 4.25 13.87 10.87
N ARG A 141 4.35 14.24 12.15
CA ARG A 141 4.09 15.61 12.61
C ARG A 141 5.00 16.63 11.95
N ILE A 142 6.31 16.38 11.94
CA ILE A 142 7.29 17.35 11.43
C ILE A 142 7.41 17.33 9.90
N GLY A 143 6.65 16.45 9.22
CA GLY A 143 6.64 16.36 7.77
C GLY A 143 7.97 15.91 7.17
N ASP A 144 8.54 14.84 7.72
CA ASP A 144 9.83 14.31 7.26
C ASP A 144 9.67 13.25 6.15
N GLU A 145 10.29 13.50 5.00
CA GLU A 145 10.18 12.68 3.79
C GLU A 145 11.42 11.83 3.49
N ASP A 146 12.52 11.98 4.24
CA ASP A 146 13.79 11.28 3.97
C ASP A 146 14.12 10.24 5.05
N ARG A 147 13.10 9.55 5.60
CA ARG A 147 13.31 8.48 6.59
C ARG A 147 13.65 7.17 5.90
N HIS A 148 14.94 6.92 5.69
CA HIS A 148 15.49 5.71 5.06
C HIS A 148 16.40 4.91 6.01
N PRO A 149 16.81 3.67 5.66
CA PRO A 149 17.49 2.77 6.59
C PRO A 149 18.76 3.35 7.25
N ASP A 150 19.50 4.20 6.54
CA ASP A 150 20.75 4.81 7.04
C ASP A 150 20.55 5.82 8.18
N ASN A 151 19.37 6.43 8.29
CA ASN A 151 19.09 7.46 9.29
C ASN A 151 18.00 7.06 10.31
N LEU A 152 17.54 5.82 10.25
CA LEU A 152 16.57 5.24 11.19
C LEU A 152 17.22 4.14 12.05
N SER A 153 17.05 4.22 13.36
CA SER A 153 17.50 3.23 14.34
C SER A 153 16.39 2.96 15.38
N LEU A 154 16.42 1.77 16.00
CA LEU A 154 15.55 1.48 17.16
C LEU A 154 16.00 2.21 18.43
N PHE A 155 17.17 2.84 18.41
CA PHE A 155 17.79 3.52 19.55
C PHE A 155 17.94 5.03 19.34
N GLY A 156 17.45 5.57 18.22
CA GLY A 156 17.42 7.01 18.03
C GLY A 156 17.17 7.46 16.60
N GLY A 157 17.00 8.77 16.43
CA GLY A 157 16.89 9.42 15.13
C GLY A 157 17.98 10.47 14.93
N ILE A 158 18.49 10.56 13.69
CA ILE A 158 19.51 11.53 13.24
C ILE A 158 19.08 12.12 11.90
N ASP A 159 19.82 13.11 11.40
CA ASP A 159 19.67 13.70 10.06
C ASP A 159 18.31 14.38 9.88
N PHE A 160 18.22 15.67 10.25
CA PHE A 160 16.96 16.42 10.30
C PHE A 160 16.85 17.51 9.23
N ASP A 161 17.70 17.49 8.22
CA ASP A 161 17.72 18.52 7.18
C ASP A 161 16.53 18.42 6.21
N MET A 162 15.87 17.28 6.15
CA MET A 162 14.64 17.04 5.37
C MET A 162 13.36 17.06 6.22
N CYS A 163 13.45 17.43 7.51
CA CYS A 163 12.27 17.83 8.28
C CYS A 163 11.63 19.08 7.65
N HIS A 164 10.33 19.27 7.89
CA HIS A 164 9.56 20.37 7.29
C HIS A 164 9.65 20.34 5.74
N ASP A 165 9.53 19.16 5.11
CA ASP A 165 9.87 18.93 3.69
C ASP A 165 9.20 19.93 2.74
N ARG A 166 7.99 20.39 3.07
CA ARG A 166 7.25 21.46 2.37
C ARG A 166 8.07 22.73 2.12
N TYR A 167 9.07 23.01 2.96
CA TYR A 167 9.98 24.15 2.85
C TYR A 167 11.42 23.71 2.64
N SER A 168 11.91 22.72 3.38
CA SER A 168 13.31 22.30 3.32
C SER A 168 13.70 21.74 1.95
N LYS A 169 12.78 21.06 1.24
CA LYS A 169 13.00 20.63 -0.16
C LYS A 169 13.23 21.81 -1.11
N ILE A 170 12.53 22.92 -0.93
CA ILE A 170 12.71 24.15 -1.73
C ILE A 170 14.03 24.82 -1.37
N ILE A 171 14.33 24.94 -0.07
CA ILE A 171 15.58 25.53 0.44
C ILE A 171 16.80 24.75 -0.07
N ARG A 172 16.73 23.42 -0.04
CA ARG A 172 17.74 22.51 -0.59
C ARG A 172 17.84 22.62 -2.10
N GLY A 173 16.70 22.59 -2.81
CA GLY A 173 16.64 22.48 -4.27
C GLY A 173 16.56 21.03 -4.76
N PRO A 174 16.31 20.83 -6.07
CA PRO A 174 16.02 19.52 -6.65
C PRO A 174 17.25 18.63 -6.78
N ARG A 175 17.08 17.31 -6.56
CA ARG A 175 18.01 16.25 -6.95
C ARG A 175 17.57 15.60 -8.26
N ALA A 176 18.50 14.98 -9.00
CA ALA A 176 18.20 14.21 -10.22
C ALA A 176 17.21 13.04 -10.01
N ILE A 177 16.98 12.66 -8.75
CA ILE A 177 16.12 11.54 -8.32
C ILE A 177 14.86 12.04 -7.61
N ASP A 178 14.67 13.35 -7.45
CA ASP A 178 13.45 13.87 -6.81
C ASP A 178 12.31 13.84 -7.83
N MET A 179 11.33 12.97 -7.61
CA MET A 179 10.03 13.10 -8.27
C MET A 179 9.25 14.27 -7.63
N VAL A 180 8.31 14.84 -8.38
CA VAL A 180 7.43 15.92 -7.89
C VAL A 180 6.51 15.34 -6.83
N THR A 181 6.87 15.51 -5.56
CA THR A 181 5.92 15.32 -4.45
C THR A 181 5.04 16.55 -4.38
N ASN A 182 3.72 16.34 -4.42
CA ASN A 182 2.76 17.41 -4.18
C ASN A 182 2.91 17.86 -2.70
N PRO A 183 3.11 19.17 -2.41
CA PRO A 183 3.24 19.67 -1.04
C PRO A 183 2.09 19.26 -0.11
N ASP A 184 0.89 19.03 -0.65
CA ASP A 184 -0.27 18.58 0.11
C ASP A 184 -0.13 17.15 0.66
N VAL A 185 0.78 16.34 0.10
CA VAL A 185 1.06 14.97 0.55
C VAL A 185 1.80 14.96 1.90
N VAL A 186 2.54 16.04 2.19
CA VAL A 186 3.34 16.17 3.43
C VAL A 186 2.47 16.57 4.64
N ARG A 187 1.29 17.19 4.41
CA ARG A 187 0.38 17.60 5.48
C ARG A 187 -0.19 16.38 6.20
N VAL A 188 -0.39 16.52 7.51
CA VAL A 188 -1.02 15.45 8.32
C VAL A 188 -2.52 15.46 8.10
N THR A 189 -3.09 14.31 7.72
CA THR A 189 -4.54 14.15 7.53
C THR A 189 -5.12 12.99 8.32
N SER A 190 -6.41 13.07 8.66
CA SER A 190 -7.12 11.98 9.33
C SER A 190 -7.09 10.66 8.53
N ALA A 191 -7.02 10.72 7.19
CA ALA A 191 -6.88 9.53 6.36
C ALA A 191 -5.55 8.82 6.64
N GLN A 192 -4.45 9.57 6.69
CA GLN A 192 -3.13 9.02 7.03
C GLN A 192 -3.12 8.40 8.42
N ILE A 193 -3.76 9.03 9.43
CA ILE A 193 -3.88 8.46 10.78
C ILE A 193 -4.54 7.07 10.74
N GLY A 194 -5.54 6.88 9.89
CA GLY A 194 -6.24 5.60 9.74
C GLY A 194 -5.44 4.51 9.01
N ASP A 195 -4.43 4.87 8.21
CA ASP A 195 -3.65 3.93 7.41
C ASP A 195 -2.26 3.62 8.00
N LEU A 196 -1.90 4.28 9.10
CA LEU A 196 -0.63 4.07 9.79
C LEU A 196 -0.38 2.59 10.16
N PRO A 197 0.89 2.13 10.05
CA PRO A 197 2.07 2.92 9.74
C PRO A 197 2.35 3.09 8.24
N VAL A 198 1.43 2.76 7.33
CA VAL A 198 1.69 3.01 5.90
C VAL A 198 1.03 4.29 5.45
N VAL A 199 1.86 5.17 4.91
CA VAL A 199 1.44 6.49 4.46
C VAL A 199 1.88 6.62 3.00
N GLU A 200 0.94 6.40 2.10
CA GLU A 200 1.16 6.51 0.66
C GLU A 200 1.56 7.95 0.28
N GLY A 201 2.43 8.08 -0.73
CA GLY A 201 2.94 9.37 -1.19
C GLY A 201 4.13 9.92 -0.40
N ARG A 202 4.48 9.32 0.76
CA ARG A 202 5.73 9.64 1.47
C ARG A 202 6.94 9.05 0.76
N THR A 203 7.97 9.85 0.47
CA THR A 203 9.08 9.44 -0.40
C THR A 203 9.90 8.30 0.17
N HIS A 204 10.51 8.51 1.33
CA HIS A 204 11.22 7.48 2.09
C HIS A 204 10.49 7.23 3.39
N TRP A 205 9.80 6.10 3.44
CA TRP A 205 8.99 5.71 4.59
C TRP A 205 9.13 4.21 4.87
N PRO A 206 9.29 3.78 6.14
CA PRO A 206 9.64 2.39 6.47
C PRO A 206 8.65 1.33 5.97
N ALA A 207 7.37 1.69 5.95
CA ALA A 207 6.29 0.78 5.60
C ALA A 207 5.92 0.84 4.10
N ASN A 208 6.52 1.72 3.31
CA ASN A 208 6.25 1.81 1.87
C ASN A 208 6.94 0.66 1.14
N SER A 209 6.18 -0.02 0.26
CA SER A 209 6.67 -1.19 -0.49
C SER A 209 7.87 -0.84 -1.36
N TYR A 210 7.89 0.39 -1.88
CA TYR A 210 9.00 1.01 -2.57
C TYR A 210 9.07 2.49 -2.19
N PRO A 211 10.26 3.12 -2.19
CA PRO A 211 10.34 4.57 -2.16
C PRO A 211 9.61 5.19 -3.35
N GLU A 212 8.91 6.30 -3.17
CA GLU A 212 8.13 6.95 -4.25
C GLU A 212 9.02 7.43 -5.40
N ASN A 213 10.27 7.76 -5.10
CA ASN A 213 11.28 8.07 -6.12
C ASN A 213 11.97 6.84 -6.72
N PHE A 214 11.49 5.63 -6.40
CA PHE A 214 12.03 4.34 -6.84
C PHE A 214 13.52 4.12 -6.53
N ASN A 215 14.09 4.85 -5.56
CA ASN A 215 15.47 4.62 -5.13
C ASN A 215 15.56 3.37 -4.26
N LEU A 216 15.61 2.20 -4.89
CA LEU A 216 15.62 0.89 -4.22
C LEU A 216 16.79 0.68 -3.26
N LEU A 217 17.88 1.44 -3.40
CA LEU A 217 19.02 1.40 -2.45
C LEU A 217 18.64 1.96 -1.08
N LYS A 218 17.56 2.75 -0.99
CA LYS A 218 16.99 3.26 0.26
C LYS A 218 15.79 2.43 0.76
N LYS A 219 15.54 1.24 0.19
CA LYS A 219 14.46 0.36 0.65
C LYS A 219 14.88 -0.42 1.90
N TYR A 220 14.02 -0.41 2.92
CA TYR A 220 14.21 -1.20 4.14
C TYR A 220 14.13 -2.70 3.85
N ARG A 221 15.01 -3.48 4.50
CA ARG A 221 14.86 -4.93 4.55
C ARG A 221 13.63 -5.34 5.38
N SER A 222 13.35 -4.60 6.45
CA SER A 222 12.26 -4.84 7.40
C SER A 222 10.90 -4.23 7.01
N THR A 223 10.71 -3.81 5.74
CA THR A 223 9.45 -3.18 5.29
C THR A 223 8.21 -4.00 5.65
N SER A 224 8.23 -5.33 5.51
CA SER A 224 7.09 -6.17 5.88
C SER A 224 6.74 -6.08 7.36
N ALA A 225 7.75 -6.05 8.25
CA ALA A 225 7.53 -5.94 9.69
C ALA A 225 6.87 -4.61 10.08
N PHE A 226 7.28 -3.50 9.43
CA PHE A 226 6.60 -2.22 9.62
C PHE A 226 5.15 -2.28 9.12
N ARG A 227 4.89 -2.87 7.97
CA ARG A 227 3.53 -2.98 7.42
C ARG A 227 2.60 -3.82 8.30
N ASP A 228 3.12 -4.90 8.88
CA ASP A 228 2.36 -5.82 9.74
C ASP A 228 1.84 -5.14 11.02
N LEU A 229 2.51 -4.07 11.50
CA LEU A 229 2.04 -3.26 12.65
C LEU A 229 0.62 -2.70 12.45
N ALA A 230 0.19 -2.43 11.21
CA ALA A 230 -1.16 -1.96 10.92
C ALA A 230 -2.23 -2.90 11.51
N GLY A 231 -1.95 -4.21 11.55
CA GLY A 231 -2.83 -5.23 12.10
C GLY A 231 -2.81 -5.32 13.63
N SER A 232 -1.81 -4.76 14.31
CA SER A 232 -1.65 -4.90 15.77
C SER A 232 -2.57 -3.94 16.55
N GLU A 233 -3.26 -4.43 17.58
CA GLU A 233 -3.98 -3.57 18.55
C GLU A 233 -3.00 -2.75 19.39
N GLU A 234 -1.93 -3.40 19.88
CA GLU A 234 -0.90 -2.73 20.67
C GLU A 234 -0.26 -1.57 19.91
N PHE A 235 0.00 -1.72 18.59
CA PHE A 235 0.50 -0.63 17.77
C PHE A 235 -0.47 0.56 17.71
N LYS A 236 -1.79 0.31 17.53
CA LYS A 236 -2.80 1.38 17.48
C LYS A 236 -2.86 2.14 18.80
N GLU A 237 -2.70 1.41 19.90
CA GLU A 237 -2.62 1.95 21.25
C GLU A 237 -1.37 2.84 21.42
N GLN A 238 -0.21 2.31 21.06
CA GLN A 238 1.07 3.04 21.06
C GLN A 238 1.06 4.27 20.15
N MET A 239 0.40 4.19 19.00
CA MET A 239 0.27 5.27 18.02
C MET A 239 -0.55 6.44 18.57
N PHE A 240 -1.74 6.18 19.13
CA PHE A 240 -2.53 7.25 19.72
C PHE A 240 -1.91 7.81 21.01
N GLU A 241 -1.23 6.98 21.79
CA GLU A 241 -0.41 7.46 22.90
C GLU A 241 0.70 8.39 22.39
N ALA A 242 1.43 8.01 21.34
CA ALA A 242 2.46 8.83 20.72
C ALA A 242 1.92 10.18 20.22
N PHE A 243 0.76 10.21 19.56
CA PHE A 243 0.14 11.48 19.19
C PHE A 243 -0.29 12.31 20.41
N THR A 244 -0.69 11.67 21.51
CA THR A 244 -0.98 12.38 22.76
C THR A 244 0.29 13.03 23.34
N TYR A 245 1.46 12.38 23.23
CA TYR A 245 2.75 13.00 23.56
C TYR A 245 3.01 14.24 22.71
N GLU A 246 2.90 14.14 21.38
CA GLU A 246 3.12 15.27 20.47
C GLU A 246 2.18 16.46 20.81
N LEU A 247 0.91 16.18 21.09
CA LEU A 247 -0.09 17.21 21.40
C LEU A 247 0.13 17.87 22.78
N LEU A 248 0.52 17.10 23.80
CA LEU A 248 0.67 17.64 25.17
C LEU A 248 2.02 18.30 25.43
N THR A 249 3.08 17.84 24.76
CA THR A 249 4.45 18.34 24.98
C THR A 249 4.79 19.57 24.11
N TYR A 250 4.00 19.85 23.07
CA TYR A 250 4.13 21.09 22.31
C TYR A 250 3.74 22.29 23.16
N ASP A 251 4.71 23.06 23.64
CA ASP A 251 4.50 24.33 24.33
C ASP A 251 5.28 25.45 23.64
N PRO A 252 4.62 26.45 23.03
CA PRO A 252 5.29 27.54 22.33
C PRO A 252 6.29 28.31 23.20
N ASP A 253 6.03 28.44 24.50
CA ASP A 253 6.91 29.17 25.42
C ASP A 253 8.20 28.38 25.69
N VAL A 254 8.06 27.08 25.93
CA VAL A 254 9.19 26.15 26.10
C VAL A 254 9.98 26.03 24.81
N LEU A 255 9.30 25.89 23.67
CA LEU A 255 9.93 25.81 22.36
C LEU A 255 10.71 27.09 22.05
N ARG A 256 10.13 28.27 22.30
CA ARG A 256 10.79 29.56 22.14
C ARG A 256 12.05 29.65 22.98
N SER A 257 11.97 29.30 24.27
CA SER A 257 13.11 29.34 25.17
C SER A 257 14.23 28.44 24.66
N ARG A 258 13.89 27.20 24.28
CA ARG A 258 14.89 26.25 23.76
C ARG A 258 15.48 26.74 22.44
N LEU A 259 14.68 27.12 21.45
CA LEU A 259 15.20 27.63 20.16
C LEU A 259 16.12 28.83 20.35
N THR A 260 15.82 29.74 21.29
CA THR A 260 16.66 30.91 21.59
C THR A 260 18.05 30.51 22.08
N GLU A 261 18.18 29.44 22.87
CA GLU A 261 19.49 28.94 23.32
C GLU A 261 20.36 28.40 22.17
N TYR A 262 19.74 27.81 21.14
CA TYR A 262 20.45 27.17 20.01
C TYR A 262 20.69 28.13 18.85
N LEU A 263 19.78 29.08 18.62
CA LEU A 263 19.73 29.91 17.41
C LEU A 263 19.89 31.41 17.71
N GLY A 264 19.79 31.84 18.97
CA GLY A 264 20.01 33.23 19.36
C GLY A 264 19.11 34.22 18.63
N ASP A 265 19.71 35.29 18.12
CA ASP A 265 19.08 36.38 17.36
C ASP A 265 19.24 36.24 15.84
N GLU A 266 19.62 35.06 15.33
CA GLU A 266 19.77 34.82 13.90
C GLU A 266 18.48 35.19 13.13
N PRO A 267 18.56 35.98 12.05
CA PRO A 267 17.41 36.33 11.23
C PRO A 267 16.97 35.14 10.35
N LEU A 268 15.77 35.19 9.78
CA LEU A 268 15.33 34.21 8.78
C LEU A 268 16.24 34.23 7.55
N ASP A 269 16.42 35.39 6.92
CA ASP A 269 17.32 35.63 5.79
C ASP A 269 17.16 34.58 4.66
N TYR A 270 15.92 34.29 4.26
CA TYR A 270 15.67 33.34 3.15
C TYR A 270 15.92 33.98 1.79
N ARG A 271 15.92 35.32 1.71
CA ARG A 271 16.26 36.06 0.49
C ARG A 271 17.74 36.03 0.15
N SER A 272 18.58 35.43 1.00
CA SER A 272 19.97 35.05 0.67
C SER A 272 20.05 33.88 -0.35
N LEU A 273 18.96 33.15 -0.56
CA LEU A 273 18.89 32.06 -1.54
C LEU A 273 18.83 32.58 -2.99
N SER A 274 19.00 31.67 -3.95
CA SER A 274 18.83 31.99 -5.39
C SER A 274 17.39 32.42 -5.70
N GLY A 275 17.21 33.32 -6.70
CA GLY A 275 15.92 33.90 -7.07
C GLY A 275 14.77 32.89 -7.24
N LYS A 276 14.99 31.75 -7.90
CA LYS A 276 13.96 30.72 -8.05
C LYS A 276 13.50 30.12 -6.71
N LYS A 277 14.42 29.86 -5.78
CA LYS A 277 14.10 29.34 -4.44
C LYS A 277 13.27 30.35 -3.63
N ILE A 278 13.56 31.65 -3.80
CA ILE A 278 12.78 32.74 -3.16
C ILE A 278 11.34 32.71 -3.69
N GLU A 279 11.15 32.72 -5.00
CA GLU A 279 9.82 32.69 -5.64
C GLU A 279 9.03 31.44 -5.22
N ASP A 280 9.67 30.27 -5.22
CA ASP A 280 9.03 29.01 -4.86
C ASP A 280 8.62 28.98 -3.35
N LEU A 281 9.42 29.58 -2.45
CA LEU A 281 9.07 29.71 -1.01
C LEU A 281 7.93 30.69 -0.76
N GLU A 282 7.96 31.86 -1.40
CA GLU A 282 6.88 32.86 -1.31
C GLU A 282 5.56 32.31 -1.87
N ALA A 283 5.63 31.49 -2.93
CA ALA A 283 4.47 30.78 -3.46
C ALA A 283 3.97 29.67 -2.53
N ALA A 284 4.87 28.93 -1.88
CA ALA A 284 4.52 27.85 -0.96
C ALA A 284 3.83 28.35 0.32
N ASN A 285 4.28 29.48 0.90
CA ASN A 285 3.59 30.13 2.02
C ASN A 285 3.96 31.62 2.14
N SER A 286 3.18 32.49 1.51
CA SER A 286 3.41 33.95 1.51
C SER A 286 3.28 34.63 2.88
N LYS A 287 2.67 33.95 3.87
CA LYS A 287 2.61 34.45 5.25
C LYS A 287 3.92 34.24 5.98
N LEU A 288 4.58 33.11 5.75
CA LEU A 288 5.87 32.78 6.38
C LEU A 288 7.06 33.34 5.61
N PHE A 289 6.95 33.45 4.29
CA PHE A 289 8.00 33.96 3.41
C PHE A 289 7.52 35.21 2.68
N ASN A 290 8.00 36.37 3.12
CA ASN A 290 7.82 37.66 2.44
C ASN A 290 8.93 38.63 2.85
N ALA A 291 8.94 39.84 2.29
CA ALA A 291 9.98 40.84 2.57
C ALA A 291 10.03 41.31 4.04
N THR A 292 8.94 41.15 4.79
CA THR A 292 8.86 41.50 6.21
C THR A 292 9.45 40.38 7.07
N THR A 293 8.97 39.14 6.89
CA THR A 293 9.41 37.98 7.69
C THR A 293 10.87 37.60 7.44
N ASP A 294 11.42 37.92 6.26
CA ASP A 294 12.85 37.73 5.94
C ASP A 294 13.80 38.33 6.99
N LYS A 295 13.39 39.46 7.58
CA LYS A 295 14.20 40.23 8.56
C LYS A 295 13.86 39.88 10.00
N GLU A 296 12.84 39.05 10.22
CA GLU A 296 12.45 38.65 11.57
C GLU A 296 13.39 37.58 12.12
N SER A 297 13.36 37.41 13.44
CA SER A 297 14.10 36.33 14.11
C SER A 297 13.68 34.98 13.56
N PHE A 298 14.66 34.13 13.24
CA PHE A 298 14.44 32.76 12.83
C PHE A 298 13.70 31.94 13.90
N VAL A 299 13.86 32.29 15.19
CA VAL A 299 13.08 31.70 16.29
C VAL A 299 11.58 31.98 16.13
N ASN A 300 11.19 33.21 15.80
CA ASN A 300 9.79 33.56 15.56
C ASN A 300 9.23 32.82 14.34
N HIS A 301 10.02 32.74 13.27
CA HIS A 301 9.67 31.98 12.08
C HIS A 301 9.39 30.52 12.41
N MET A 302 10.29 29.84 13.14
CA MET A 302 10.12 28.43 13.50
C MET A 302 8.97 28.18 14.46
N LEU A 303 8.60 29.15 15.30
CA LEU A 303 7.38 29.07 16.12
C LEU A 303 6.13 29.13 15.25
N ALA A 304 6.11 29.98 14.22
CA ALA A 304 4.99 30.05 13.28
C ALA A 304 4.86 28.77 12.45
N VAL A 305 5.97 28.21 11.96
CA VAL A 305 6.01 26.90 11.29
C VAL A 305 5.47 25.81 12.20
N SER A 306 5.99 25.71 13.44
CA SER A 306 5.59 24.66 14.39
C SER A 306 4.12 24.80 14.82
N GLN A 307 3.59 26.03 14.88
CA GLN A 307 2.17 26.25 15.18
C GLN A 307 1.27 25.77 14.05
N GLU A 308 1.63 26.03 12.78
CA GLU A 308 0.87 25.52 11.63
C GLU A 308 0.81 23.99 11.63
N GLU A 309 1.95 23.33 11.88
CA GLU A 309 2.05 21.87 11.98
C GLU A 309 1.29 21.30 13.18
N TYR A 310 1.35 21.98 14.33
CA TYR A 310 0.58 21.59 15.50
C TYR A 310 -0.92 21.66 15.22
N ASP A 311 -1.40 22.73 14.59
CA ASP A 311 -2.81 22.89 14.26
C ASP A 311 -3.28 21.81 13.26
N GLU A 312 -2.43 21.46 12.28
CA GLU A 312 -2.67 20.34 11.36
C GLU A 312 -2.78 19.01 12.09
N LEU A 313 -1.81 18.68 12.94
CA LEU A 313 -1.82 17.46 13.76
C LEU A 313 -3.05 17.42 14.66
N TYR A 314 -3.37 18.53 15.34
CA TYR A 314 -4.50 18.65 16.25
C TYR A 314 -5.80 18.29 15.53
N ARG A 315 -6.05 18.87 14.37
CA ARG A 315 -7.25 18.57 13.58
C ARG A 315 -7.29 17.12 13.10
N ALA A 316 -6.16 16.61 12.60
CA ALA A 316 -6.07 15.28 12.02
C ALA A 316 -6.33 14.19 13.07
N VAL A 317 -5.77 14.35 14.28
CA VAL A 317 -5.83 13.39 15.38
C VAL A 317 -7.06 13.60 16.26
N VAL A 318 -7.27 14.80 16.80
CA VAL A 318 -8.35 15.06 17.77
C VAL A 318 -9.72 14.85 17.14
N GLY A 319 -9.85 15.21 15.86
CA GLY A 319 -11.06 14.99 15.07
C GLY A 319 -11.11 13.63 14.35
N TYR A 320 -10.20 12.70 14.63
CA TYR A 320 -10.17 11.41 13.94
C TYR A 320 -11.37 10.53 14.33
N PRO A 321 -12.30 10.24 13.40
CA PRO A 321 -13.56 9.57 13.72
C PRO A 321 -13.42 8.05 13.88
N GLY A 322 -12.24 7.48 13.61
CA GLY A 322 -12.07 6.03 13.49
C GLY A 322 -12.44 5.54 12.09
N SER A 323 -12.26 4.24 11.88
CA SER A 323 -12.59 3.55 10.65
C SER A 323 -12.94 2.10 10.97
N ASP A 324 -14.13 1.64 10.61
CA ASP A 324 -14.50 0.22 10.76
C ASP A 324 -13.75 -0.67 9.75
N ALA A 325 -13.37 -0.08 8.61
CA ALA A 325 -12.55 -0.69 7.58
C ALA A 325 -11.80 0.44 6.85
N ASN A 326 -10.51 0.60 7.16
CA ASN A 326 -9.64 1.51 6.41
C ASN A 326 -9.38 0.97 4.99
N ARG A 327 -8.46 1.58 4.23
CA ARG A 327 -8.13 1.11 2.86
C ARG A 327 -7.71 -0.36 2.81
N ARG A 328 -7.28 -0.91 3.95
CA ARG A 328 -6.83 -2.31 4.12
C ARG A 328 -7.82 -3.21 4.83
N GLN A 329 -9.07 -2.76 4.97
CA GLN A 329 -10.11 -3.51 5.68
C GLN A 329 -9.77 -3.74 7.16
N LEU A 330 -8.96 -2.86 7.76
CA LEU A 330 -8.61 -2.92 9.18
C LEU A 330 -9.43 -1.92 9.97
N LYS A 331 -9.96 -2.38 11.11
CA LYS A 331 -10.64 -1.53 12.08
C LYS A 331 -9.62 -0.69 12.84
N VAL A 332 -9.82 0.62 12.88
CA VAL A 332 -9.03 1.58 13.68
C VAL A 332 -10.02 2.37 14.55
N PRO A 333 -9.86 2.40 15.88
CA PRO A 333 -10.78 3.11 16.74
C PRO A 333 -10.64 4.62 16.54
N SER A 334 -11.68 5.38 16.86
CA SER A 334 -11.57 6.84 16.91
C SER A 334 -10.57 7.28 17.99
N PHE A 335 -10.01 8.48 17.84
CA PHE A 335 -9.14 9.01 18.90
C PHE A 335 -9.90 9.23 20.21
N ASN A 336 -11.19 9.61 20.12
CA ASN A 336 -12.07 9.71 21.27
C ASN A 336 -12.23 8.36 22.00
N THR A 337 -12.42 7.27 21.25
CA THR A 337 -12.49 5.91 21.80
C THR A 337 -11.18 5.53 22.49
N PHE A 338 -10.03 5.85 21.90
CA PHE A 338 -8.74 5.66 22.57
C PHE A 338 -8.69 6.40 23.90
N LEU A 339 -9.01 7.70 23.93
CA LEU A 339 -9.00 8.48 25.15
C LEU A 339 -9.94 7.90 26.20
N GLU A 340 -11.20 7.56 25.84
CA GLU A 340 -12.16 6.93 26.74
C GLU A 340 -11.60 5.67 27.42
N LYS A 341 -10.88 4.83 26.65
CA LYS A 341 -10.31 3.58 27.14
C LYS A 341 -8.98 3.75 27.86
N LYS A 342 -8.23 4.82 27.60
CA LYS A 342 -6.86 5.03 28.10
C LYS A 342 -6.69 6.31 28.93
N PRO A 343 -7.49 6.51 30.00
CA PRO A 343 -7.40 7.71 30.84
C PRO A 343 -6.02 7.91 31.50
N LYS A 344 -5.23 6.84 31.74
CA LYS A 344 -3.92 6.96 32.39
C LYS A 344 -2.81 7.45 31.46
N VAL A 345 -3.07 7.64 30.16
CA VAL A 345 -2.08 8.20 29.21
C VAL A 345 -1.52 9.53 29.68
N VAL A 346 -2.36 10.40 30.27
CA VAL A 346 -1.90 11.71 30.79
C VAL A 346 -0.95 11.55 31.97
N GLN A 347 -1.16 10.55 32.83
CA GLN A 347 -0.29 10.30 33.97
C GLN A 347 1.10 9.83 33.50
N ARG A 348 1.16 8.94 32.50
CA ARG A 348 2.43 8.51 31.89
C ARG A 348 3.18 9.68 31.25
N ILE A 349 2.47 10.57 30.56
CA ILE A 349 3.08 11.77 29.96
C ILE A 349 3.58 12.73 31.05
N LYS A 350 2.81 12.95 32.14
CA LYS A 350 3.24 13.77 33.28
C LYS A 350 4.49 13.23 33.95
N GLU A 351 4.58 11.91 34.15
CA GLU A 351 5.77 11.23 34.67
C GLU A 351 6.99 11.41 33.75
N TRP A 352 6.77 11.30 32.44
CA TRP A 352 7.81 11.56 31.45
C TRP A 352 8.27 13.03 31.48
N THR A 353 7.35 14.00 31.49
CA THR A 353 7.71 15.43 31.56
C THR A 353 8.35 15.81 32.89
N ALA A 354 7.96 15.17 34.00
CA ALA A 354 8.62 15.35 35.29
C ALA A 354 10.08 14.86 35.25
N THR A 355 10.33 13.73 34.57
CA THR A 355 11.69 13.23 34.34
C THR A 355 12.51 14.21 33.49
N GLN A 356 11.92 14.80 32.44
CA GLN A 356 12.60 15.84 31.65
C GLN A 356 12.87 17.10 32.49
N ASN A 357 11.90 17.55 33.29
CA ASN A 357 12.04 18.70 34.17
C ASN A 357 13.14 18.51 35.23
N LYS A 358 13.29 17.29 35.76
CA LYS A 358 14.36 16.95 36.68
C LYS A 358 15.73 17.13 36.02
N LYS A 359 15.91 16.61 34.81
CA LYS A 359 17.15 16.82 34.03
C LYS A 359 17.42 18.30 33.77
N THR A 360 16.40 19.06 33.41
CA THR A 360 16.51 20.52 33.23
C THR A 360 16.91 21.21 34.53
N ALA A 361 16.33 20.83 35.67
CA ALA A 361 16.69 21.40 36.97
C ALA A 361 18.13 21.09 37.39
N GLU A 362 18.58 19.84 37.18
CA GLU A 362 19.97 19.43 37.43
C GLU A 362 20.96 20.23 36.56
N ALA A 363 20.60 20.50 35.29
CA ALA A 363 21.38 21.37 34.42
C ALA A 363 21.43 22.81 34.95
N VAL A 364 20.29 23.42 35.29
CA VAL A 364 20.20 24.79 35.84
C VAL A 364 21.03 24.94 37.13
N GLU A 365 20.94 23.99 38.05
CA GLU A 365 21.69 24.01 39.31
C GLU A 365 23.19 23.90 39.04
N THR A 366 23.59 22.99 38.15
CA THR A 366 24.99 22.82 37.76
C THR A 366 25.55 24.09 37.12
N HIS A 367 24.77 24.77 36.27
CA HIS A 367 25.12 26.05 35.68
C HIS A 367 25.38 27.12 36.74
N SER A 368 24.42 27.27 37.65
CA SER A 368 24.45 28.30 38.69
C SER A 368 25.68 28.13 39.59
N ARG A 369 25.98 26.88 39.97
CA ARG A 369 27.19 26.54 40.75
C ARG A 369 28.46 26.87 39.97
N LEU A 370 28.52 26.53 38.68
CA LEU A 370 29.69 26.77 37.84
C LEU A 370 29.96 28.27 37.66
N ILE A 371 28.91 29.09 37.44
CA ILE A 371 29.03 30.56 37.38
C ILE A 371 29.62 31.12 38.67
N GLN A 372 29.06 30.73 39.82
CA GLN A 372 29.53 31.20 41.13
C GLN A 372 31.00 30.81 41.36
N GLU A 373 31.38 29.60 40.97
CA GLU A 373 32.75 29.14 41.11
C GLU A 373 33.72 29.90 40.20
N ILE A 374 33.34 30.17 38.95
CA ILE A 374 34.11 31.01 38.02
C ILE A 374 34.28 32.42 38.59
N GLN A 375 33.20 33.03 39.12
CA GLN A 375 33.26 34.37 39.72
C GLN A 375 34.17 34.40 40.95
N LYS A 376 34.07 33.41 41.84
CA LYS A 376 34.94 33.29 43.02
C LYS A 376 36.40 33.13 42.63
N ARG A 377 36.70 32.28 41.64
CA ARG A 377 38.05 32.06 41.12
C ARG A 377 38.63 33.31 40.47
N LYS A 378 37.84 34.05 39.68
CA LYS A 378 38.24 35.37 39.14
C LYS A 378 38.65 36.37 40.22
N LEU A 379 37.94 36.37 41.35
CA LEU A 379 38.20 37.28 42.47
C LEU A 379 39.41 36.86 43.33
N THR A 380 39.83 35.59 43.26
CA THR A 380 40.90 35.02 44.09
C THR A 380 42.16 34.63 43.31
N ALA A 381 42.15 34.79 41.98
CA ALA A 381 43.23 34.42 41.10
C ALA A 381 44.41 35.41 41.18
N THR A 382 45.36 35.14 42.07
CA THR A 382 46.74 35.66 41.94
C THR A 382 47.67 34.65 41.23
N ASP A 383 47.38 33.34 41.30
CA ASP A 383 48.28 32.28 40.78
C ASP A 383 47.56 31.11 40.07
N GLU A 384 46.26 31.21 39.79
CA GLU A 384 45.53 30.12 39.14
C GLU A 384 45.90 30.04 37.64
N PRO A 385 46.17 28.84 37.05
CA PRO A 385 46.50 28.75 35.63
C PRO A 385 45.34 29.30 34.80
N LEU A 386 45.58 30.40 34.08
CA LEU A 386 44.61 31.08 33.22
C LEU A 386 43.86 30.11 32.28
N GLU A 387 44.52 29.01 31.88
CA GLU A 387 43.94 27.90 31.12
C GLU A 387 42.79 27.17 31.81
N LYS A 388 42.88 26.93 33.13
CA LYS A 388 41.82 26.24 33.88
C LYS A 388 40.57 27.11 34.01
N LEU A 389 40.77 28.41 34.26
CA LEU A 389 39.68 29.39 34.31
C LEU A 389 39.01 29.52 32.92
N LYS A 390 39.80 29.65 31.84
CA LYS A 390 39.29 29.68 30.47
C LYS A 390 38.50 28.42 30.10
N LYS A 391 38.95 27.24 30.53
CA LYS A 391 38.19 25.98 30.33
C LYS A 391 36.87 25.99 31.08
N MET A 392 36.83 26.46 32.33
CA MET A 392 35.58 26.56 33.10
C MET A 392 34.61 27.58 32.47
N GLU A 393 35.12 28.73 32.04
CA GLU A 393 34.32 29.74 31.31
C GLU A 393 33.75 29.20 30.02
N ALA A 394 34.53 28.44 29.24
CA ALA A 394 34.07 27.79 28.03
C ALA A 394 33.02 26.70 28.30
N MET A 395 33.05 26.06 29.47
CA MET A 395 32.04 25.08 29.91
C MET A 395 30.75 25.71 30.46
N CYS A 396 30.74 27.00 30.74
CA CYS A 396 29.61 27.65 31.41
C CYS A 396 28.31 27.70 30.57
N PRO A 397 28.32 28.05 29.27
CA PRO A 397 27.11 28.13 28.43
C PRO A 397 26.28 26.84 28.33
N ALA A 398 26.91 25.72 28.65
CA ALA A 398 26.36 24.37 28.58
C ALA A 398 25.12 24.02 29.33
N TYR A 399 25.12 24.56 30.53
CA TYR A 399 24.19 24.21 31.56
C TYR A 399 23.10 25.26 31.60
N CYS A 400 23.18 26.27 30.73
CA CYS A 400 22.19 27.34 30.60
C CYS A 400 20.96 26.85 29.86
N MET A 401 20.32 25.82 30.43
CA MET A 401 18.90 25.64 30.29
C MET A 401 18.24 26.70 31.17
N SER A 402 17.26 27.43 30.64
CA SER A 402 16.41 28.29 31.47
C SER A 402 15.37 27.47 32.25
N ASP A 403 14.92 27.97 33.41
CA ASP A 403 13.72 27.45 34.08
C ASP A 403 12.48 27.50 33.17
N LEU A 404 12.46 28.41 32.19
CA LEU A 404 11.44 28.52 31.15
C LEU A 404 11.44 27.31 30.18
N CYS A 405 12.44 26.44 30.23
CA CYS A 405 12.49 25.21 29.44
C CYS A 405 11.75 24.02 30.10
N LYS A 406 11.22 24.20 31.32
CA LYS A 406 10.46 23.19 32.05
C LYS A 406 9.01 23.16 31.57
N TYR A 407 8.45 21.96 31.51
CA TYR A 407 7.04 21.74 31.26
C TYR A 407 6.20 22.10 32.49
N ASP A 408 5.04 22.70 32.26
CA ASP A 408 4.06 23.02 33.30
C ASP A 408 3.01 21.91 33.42
N ASP A 409 2.96 21.27 34.59
CA ASP A 409 2.06 20.15 34.90
C ASP A 409 0.56 20.55 34.89
N GLU A 410 0.24 21.77 35.33
CA GLU A 410 -1.12 22.30 35.30
C GLU A 410 -1.54 22.58 33.86
N LYS A 411 -0.64 23.17 33.05
CA LYS A 411 -0.87 23.44 31.62
C LYS A 411 -1.08 22.14 30.84
N ILE A 412 -0.29 21.09 31.10
CA ILE A 412 -0.48 19.75 30.51
C ILE A 412 -1.86 19.20 30.88
N SER A 413 -2.24 19.29 32.16
CA SER A 413 -3.52 18.77 32.64
C SER A 413 -4.71 19.49 32.00
N LYS A 414 -4.65 20.82 31.87
CA LYS A 414 -5.67 21.62 31.18
C LYS A 414 -5.73 21.34 29.68
N ARG A 415 -4.57 21.17 29.02
CA ARG A 415 -4.51 20.82 27.59
C ARG A 415 -5.08 19.44 27.33
N PHE A 416 -4.81 18.48 28.21
CA PHE A 416 -5.42 17.16 28.11
C PHE A 416 -6.94 17.24 28.23
N HIS A 417 -7.47 18.06 29.15
CA HIS A 417 -8.90 18.30 29.22
C HIS A 417 -9.45 18.95 27.94
N LYS A 418 -8.72 19.90 27.33
CA LYS A 418 -9.11 20.51 26.04
C LYS A 418 -9.15 19.46 24.92
N ILE A 419 -8.10 18.66 24.77
CA ILE A 419 -8.00 17.60 23.76
C ILE A 419 -9.12 16.58 23.94
N TRP A 420 -9.35 16.14 25.16
CA TRP A 420 -10.43 15.22 25.49
C TRP A 420 -11.78 15.82 25.14
N ARG A 421 -12.08 17.06 25.59
CA ARG A 421 -13.32 17.79 25.26
C ARG A 421 -13.52 17.84 23.75
N ASP A 422 -12.50 18.32 23.04
CA ASP A 422 -12.54 18.56 21.60
C ASP A 422 -12.72 17.26 20.81
N SER A 423 -12.22 16.13 21.31
CA SER A 423 -12.45 14.82 20.70
C SER A 423 -13.93 14.37 20.70
N PHE A 424 -14.78 14.95 21.56
CA PHE A 424 -16.22 14.70 21.56
C PHE A 424 -17.01 15.60 20.60
N LEU A 425 -16.37 16.61 20.00
CA LEU A 425 -17.06 17.51 19.07
C LEU A 425 -17.80 16.79 17.94
N PRO A 426 -17.27 15.72 17.30
CA PRO A 426 -18.01 14.98 16.27
C PRO A 426 -19.35 14.42 16.78
N HIS A 427 -19.40 13.94 18.03
CA HIS A 427 -20.61 13.41 18.64
C HIS A 427 -21.66 14.50 18.90
N VAL A 428 -21.22 15.68 19.36
CA VAL A 428 -22.09 16.85 19.51
C VAL A 428 -22.63 17.30 18.16
N ASN A 429 -21.79 17.35 17.13
CA ASN A 429 -22.23 17.68 15.78
C ASN A 429 -23.23 16.66 15.22
N GLN A 430 -23.09 15.37 15.51
CA GLN A 430 -24.07 14.35 15.12
C GLN A 430 -25.45 14.56 15.78
N ILE A 431 -25.48 15.05 17.02
CA ILE A 431 -26.73 15.42 17.70
C ILE A 431 -27.38 16.62 16.99
N LEU A 432 -26.60 17.68 16.75
CA LEU A 432 -27.09 18.90 16.09
C LEU A 432 -27.55 18.62 14.65
N LEU A 433 -26.81 17.80 13.89
CA LEU A 433 -27.19 17.40 12.54
C LEU A 433 -28.47 16.55 12.53
N GLY A 434 -28.64 15.66 13.53
CA GLY A 434 -29.87 14.91 13.71
C GLY A 434 -31.09 15.81 13.91
N LEU A 435 -30.92 16.90 14.67
CA LEU A 435 -31.96 17.92 14.87
C LEU A 435 -32.26 18.68 13.57
N ASP A 436 -31.23 19.10 12.83
CA ASP A 436 -31.38 19.73 11.51
C ASP A 436 -32.16 18.83 10.52
N ASN A 437 -31.86 17.53 10.50
CA ASN A 437 -32.55 16.55 9.65
C ASN A 437 -34.01 16.34 10.10
N LEU A 438 -34.27 16.30 11.40
CA LEU A 438 -35.62 16.22 11.95
C LEU A 438 -36.45 17.46 11.58
N GLU A 439 -35.88 18.67 11.74
CA GLU A 439 -36.51 19.93 11.36
C GLU A 439 -36.87 19.95 9.87
N ARG A 440 -35.92 19.61 8.99
CA ARG A 440 -36.16 19.53 7.54
C ARG A 440 -37.27 18.55 7.20
N SER A 441 -37.29 17.40 7.87
CA SER A 441 -38.31 16.39 7.62
C SER A 441 -39.70 16.85 8.03
N ILE A 442 -39.84 17.63 9.10
CA ILE A 442 -41.12 18.20 9.52
C ILE A 442 -41.52 19.35 8.59
N ILE A 443 -40.57 20.19 8.17
CA ILE A 443 -40.83 21.25 7.17
C ILE A 443 -41.31 20.66 5.85
N ASN A 444 -40.71 19.56 5.38
CA ASN A 444 -41.15 18.86 4.16
C ASN A 444 -42.56 18.28 4.28
N LEU A 445 -42.99 17.90 5.48
CA LEU A 445 -44.36 17.46 5.74
C LEU A 445 -45.35 18.64 5.65
N LEU A 446 -44.95 19.80 6.16
CA LEU A 446 -45.82 20.96 6.32
C LEU A 446 -45.77 21.96 5.16
N SER A 447 -44.83 21.81 4.22
CA SER A 447 -44.65 22.70 3.08
C SER A 447 -44.76 21.96 1.75
N GLN A 448 -45.08 22.68 0.68
CA GLN A 448 -45.06 22.14 -0.69
C GLN A 448 -43.64 22.07 -1.29
N GLN A 449 -42.63 22.51 -0.54
CA GLN A 449 -41.25 22.60 -1.00
C GLN A 449 -40.44 21.46 -0.38
N THR A 450 -39.91 20.58 -1.22
CA THR A 450 -39.04 19.50 -0.76
C THR A 450 -37.63 20.02 -0.53
N LEU A 451 -37.21 20.09 0.73
CA LEU A 451 -35.83 20.30 1.11
C LEU A 451 -35.07 18.98 1.00
N PRO A 452 -33.86 18.98 0.41
CA PRO A 452 -33.02 17.79 0.41
C PRO A 452 -32.62 17.44 1.85
N SER A 453 -32.56 16.14 2.12
CA SER A 453 -31.91 15.61 3.34
C SER A 453 -30.43 15.97 3.32
N ILE A 454 -29.87 16.27 4.48
CA ILE A 454 -28.41 16.40 4.61
C ILE A 454 -27.86 14.99 4.76
N ASP A 455 -26.78 14.68 4.05
CA ASP A 455 -26.05 13.42 4.24
C ASP A 455 -25.65 13.30 5.72
N ASP A 456 -25.88 12.13 6.32
CA ASP A 456 -25.47 11.86 7.71
C ASP A 456 -23.94 11.87 7.85
N ASN A 457 -23.22 11.77 6.72
CA ASN A 457 -21.82 12.13 6.65
C ASN A 457 -21.69 13.63 6.86
N LEU A 458 -21.22 14.01 8.08
CA LEU A 458 -20.72 15.34 8.41
C LEU A 458 -20.08 15.95 7.15
N PRO A 459 -20.62 17.05 6.59
CA PRO A 459 -19.98 17.71 5.46
C PRO A 459 -18.53 17.94 5.85
N GLY A 460 -17.62 17.74 4.90
CA GLY A 460 -16.23 18.12 5.06
C GLY A 460 -16.18 19.62 5.31
N LEU A 461 -16.36 20.02 6.57
CA LEU A 461 -15.97 21.31 7.09
C LEU A 461 -14.58 21.55 6.51
N ASP A 462 -14.33 22.76 6.01
CA ASP A 462 -13.01 23.11 5.54
C ASP A 462 -12.05 23.12 6.73
N LYS A 463 -11.62 21.91 7.10
CA LYS A 463 -10.77 21.60 8.24
C LYS A 463 -9.40 22.25 8.00
N SER A 464 -9.04 22.60 6.77
CA SER A 464 -7.67 23.04 6.48
C SER A 464 -7.29 24.36 7.18
N THR A 465 -8.27 25.19 7.56
CA THR A 465 -8.03 26.53 8.14
C THR A 465 -8.42 26.69 9.62
N ALA A 466 -9.09 25.70 10.23
CA ALA A 466 -9.58 25.81 11.61
C ALA A 466 -8.45 25.64 12.64
N THR A 467 -8.12 26.68 13.39
CA THR A 467 -7.11 26.62 14.47
C THR A 467 -7.71 26.13 15.80
N GLU A 468 -9.04 26.18 15.94
CA GLU A 468 -9.74 25.79 17.17
C GLU A 468 -10.94 24.89 16.89
N SER A 469 -11.23 23.97 17.82
CA SER A 469 -12.30 22.99 17.67
C SER A 469 -13.68 23.63 17.52
N TRP A 470 -13.98 24.70 18.26
CA TRP A 470 -15.28 25.38 18.19
C TRP A 470 -15.60 25.93 16.79
N GLN A 471 -14.58 26.21 15.96
CA GLN A 471 -14.79 26.65 14.58
C GLN A 471 -15.38 25.54 13.70
N LEU A 472 -15.25 24.28 14.14
CA LEU A 472 -15.80 23.09 13.52
C LEU A 472 -17.13 22.66 14.16
N LEU A 473 -17.64 23.39 15.16
CA LEU A 473 -18.99 23.17 15.68
C LEU A 473 -20.00 23.45 14.57
N SER A 474 -20.91 22.51 14.33
CA SER A 474 -21.92 22.63 13.28
C SER A 474 -22.76 23.87 13.53
N LYS A 475 -22.73 24.82 12.59
CA LYS A 475 -23.62 25.97 12.64
C LYS A 475 -25.03 25.47 12.38
N ALA A 476 -25.95 25.72 13.31
CA ALA A 476 -27.36 25.42 13.10
C ALA A 476 -27.81 26.06 11.78
N THR A 477 -28.40 25.26 10.88
CA THR A 477 -28.97 25.83 9.67
C THR A 477 -30.11 26.75 10.08
N ASP A 478 -30.09 28.02 9.67
CA ASP A 478 -31.18 28.94 9.95
C ASP A 478 -32.40 28.62 9.07
N LEU A 479 -33.12 27.56 9.45
CA LEU A 479 -34.35 27.10 8.81
C LEU A 479 -35.55 27.95 9.21
N SER A 480 -35.39 28.90 10.14
CA SER A 480 -36.48 29.77 10.62
C SER A 480 -37.07 30.65 9.52
N LYS A 481 -36.29 30.91 8.46
CA LYS A 481 -36.68 31.72 7.29
C LYS A 481 -37.58 30.99 6.30
N ILE A 482 -37.70 29.67 6.39
CA ILE A 482 -38.54 28.88 5.49
C ILE A 482 -39.99 29.01 5.94
N SER A 483 -40.84 29.59 5.08
CA SER A 483 -42.25 29.74 5.38
C SER A 483 -42.96 28.38 5.31
N VAL A 484 -43.75 28.10 6.32
CA VAL A 484 -44.57 26.89 6.42
C VAL A 484 -46.03 27.32 6.33
N ASN A 485 -46.78 26.76 5.39
CA ASN A 485 -48.16 27.15 5.16
C ASN A 485 -49.12 26.18 5.87
N CYS A 486 -49.14 26.25 7.20
CA CYS A 486 -49.96 25.38 8.05
C CYS A 486 -50.73 26.19 9.10
N ARG A 487 -51.74 25.56 9.72
CA ARG A 487 -52.51 26.20 10.79
C ARG A 487 -51.66 26.33 12.07
N PRO A 488 -51.85 27.39 12.88
CA PRO A 488 -51.09 27.59 14.13
C PRO A 488 -51.29 26.49 15.18
N ASP A 489 -52.40 25.75 15.13
CA ASP A 489 -52.75 24.66 16.05
C ASP A 489 -52.36 23.27 15.51
N ASN A 490 -51.70 23.20 14.36
CA ASN A 490 -51.23 21.93 13.82
C ASN A 490 -50.15 21.32 14.74
N PRO A 491 -50.30 20.05 15.19
CA PRO A 491 -49.36 19.43 16.12
C PRO A 491 -47.91 19.41 15.62
N GLU A 492 -47.67 19.11 14.35
CA GLU A 492 -46.32 19.07 13.79
C GLU A 492 -45.68 20.45 13.68
N TYR A 493 -46.48 21.50 13.47
CA TYR A 493 -46.01 22.89 13.52
C TYR A 493 -45.62 23.31 14.94
N LEU A 494 -46.41 22.93 15.95
CA LEU A 494 -46.08 23.17 17.35
C LEU A 494 -44.81 22.39 17.77
N ALA A 495 -44.68 21.14 17.32
CA ALA A 495 -43.45 20.35 17.50
C ALA A 495 -42.24 21.02 16.85
N LEU A 496 -42.38 21.54 15.62
CA LEU A 496 -41.30 22.24 14.92
C LEU A 496 -40.82 23.49 15.69
N GLN A 497 -41.73 24.25 16.30
CA GLN A 497 -41.37 25.41 17.11
C GLN A 497 -40.57 25.01 18.36
N GLU A 498 -41.01 23.96 19.06
CA GLU A 498 -40.31 23.44 20.23
C GLU A 498 -38.95 22.81 19.88
N ILE A 499 -38.86 22.06 18.77
CA ILE A 499 -37.59 21.49 18.27
C ILE A 499 -36.61 22.61 17.94
N ARG A 500 -37.05 23.70 17.30
CA ARG A 500 -36.19 24.86 17.02
C ARG A 500 -35.66 25.51 18.30
N ALA A 501 -36.51 25.64 19.32
CA ALA A 501 -36.08 26.16 20.62
C ALA A 501 -35.06 25.24 21.29
N PHE A 502 -35.35 23.93 21.33
CA PHE A 502 -34.47 22.90 21.86
C PHE A 502 -33.11 22.87 21.14
N HIS A 503 -33.12 22.89 19.81
CA HIS A 503 -31.92 22.88 18.98
C HIS A 503 -31.05 24.12 19.21
N LYS A 504 -31.67 25.31 19.24
CA LYS A 504 -30.96 26.55 19.54
C LYS A 504 -30.30 26.51 20.93
N GLU A 505 -31.05 26.11 21.96
CA GLU A 505 -30.51 26.04 23.33
C GLU A 505 -29.34 25.05 23.44
N LEU A 506 -29.46 23.87 22.83
CA LEU A 506 -28.37 22.90 22.79
C LEU A 506 -27.14 23.44 22.06
N HIS A 507 -27.33 24.10 20.91
CA HIS A 507 -26.24 24.72 20.18
C HIS A 507 -25.55 25.81 21.01
N ASP A 508 -26.30 26.70 21.66
CA ASP A 508 -25.75 27.78 22.50
C ASP A 508 -24.96 27.22 23.70
N ILE A 509 -25.45 26.14 24.32
CA ILE A 509 -24.76 25.43 25.40
C ILE A 509 -23.44 24.81 24.90
N ALA A 510 -23.45 24.16 23.75
CA ALA A 510 -22.26 23.59 23.12
C ALA A 510 -21.25 24.68 22.74
N ASP A 511 -21.67 25.72 22.02
CA ASP A 511 -20.82 26.83 21.59
C ASP A 511 -20.12 27.47 22.79
N THR A 512 -20.86 27.74 23.88
CA THR A 512 -20.28 28.27 25.13
C THR A 512 -19.18 27.37 25.70
N TYR A 513 -19.39 26.05 25.74
CA TYR A 513 -18.45 25.12 26.35
C TYR A 513 -17.19 24.90 25.48
N PHE A 514 -17.34 24.75 24.17
CA PHE A 514 -16.21 24.56 23.26
C PHE A 514 -15.38 25.84 23.06
N ARG A 515 -15.97 27.03 23.25
CA ARG A 515 -15.26 28.32 23.31
C ARG A 515 -14.58 28.60 24.64
N THR A 516 -14.81 27.80 25.68
CA THR A 516 -14.21 28.04 26.99
C THR A 516 -12.68 27.99 26.87
N ASP A 517 -12.03 29.09 27.23
CA ASP A 517 -10.58 29.23 27.21
C ASP A 517 -9.89 28.19 28.11
N LEU A 518 -8.66 27.82 27.74
CA LEU A 518 -7.87 26.82 28.44
C LEU A 518 -7.76 27.10 29.94
N LEU A 519 -7.61 28.36 30.34
CA LEU A 519 -7.47 28.76 31.75
C LEU A 519 -8.75 28.53 32.57
N ASN A 520 -9.91 28.61 31.92
CA ASN A 520 -11.24 28.48 32.52
C ASN A 520 -11.80 27.05 32.39
N LEU A 521 -11.14 26.20 31.60
CA LEU A 521 -11.55 24.82 31.39
C LEU A 521 -11.25 23.97 32.63
N SER A 522 -12.29 23.52 33.32
CA SER A 522 -12.22 22.86 34.63
C SER A 522 -13.32 21.82 34.77
N GLU A 523 -13.20 20.94 35.76
CA GLU A 523 -14.26 19.97 36.10
C GLU A 523 -15.61 20.66 36.28
N ARG A 524 -15.63 21.82 36.94
CA ARG A 524 -16.84 22.61 37.17
C ARG A 524 -17.47 23.08 35.87
N THR A 525 -16.69 23.59 34.91
CA THR A 525 -17.24 24.05 33.63
C THR A 525 -17.78 22.90 32.78
N ASN A 526 -17.15 21.72 32.83
CA ASN A 526 -17.71 20.49 32.24
C ASN A 526 -19.03 20.06 32.92
N ALA A 527 -19.10 20.09 34.25
CA ALA A 527 -20.32 19.73 34.99
C ALA A 527 -21.49 20.66 34.63
N VAL A 528 -21.26 21.98 34.61
CA VAL A 528 -22.27 22.98 34.23
C VAL A 528 -22.78 22.75 32.80
N PHE A 529 -21.90 22.38 31.87
CA PHE A 529 -22.28 22.05 30.50
C PHE A 529 -23.24 20.83 30.45
N LEU A 530 -22.91 19.75 31.16
CA LEU A 530 -23.74 18.54 31.19
C LEU A 530 -25.07 18.72 31.94
N GLU A 531 -25.07 19.54 32.99
CA GLU A 531 -26.28 19.91 33.74
C GLU A 531 -27.23 20.71 32.85
N ARG A 532 -26.73 21.77 32.19
CA ARG A 532 -27.53 22.57 31.27
C ARG A 532 -28.10 21.76 30.11
N MET A 533 -27.31 20.85 29.54
CA MET A 533 -27.78 19.95 28.50
C MET A 533 -28.97 19.10 28.98
N GLN A 534 -28.90 18.57 30.20
CA GLN A 534 -30.00 17.79 30.77
C GLN A 534 -31.23 18.65 31.07
N ASP A 535 -31.03 19.87 31.59
CA ASP A 535 -32.12 20.78 31.88
C ASP A 535 -32.88 21.15 30.60
N THR A 536 -32.16 21.36 29.49
CA THR A 536 -32.76 21.59 28.17
C THR A 536 -33.54 20.37 27.67
N VAL A 537 -33.05 19.14 27.87
CA VAL A 537 -33.82 17.90 27.57
C VAL A 537 -35.11 17.86 28.41
N ASN A 538 -35.00 17.99 29.72
CA ASN A 538 -36.13 17.92 30.65
C ASN A 538 -37.21 18.98 30.35
N LYS A 539 -36.79 20.16 29.87
CA LYS A 539 -37.68 21.27 29.52
C LYS A 539 -38.52 21.00 28.27
N HIS A 540 -37.94 20.39 27.23
CA HIS A 540 -38.57 20.29 25.91
C HIS A 540 -39.11 18.90 25.56
N GLU A 541 -38.53 17.81 26.09
CA GLU A 541 -38.81 16.43 25.69
C GLU A 541 -40.31 16.11 25.67
N LYS A 542 -40.99 16.33 26.80
CA LYS A 542 -42.41 16.02 26.94
C LYS A 542 -43.26 16.79 25.92
N SER A 543 -43.03 18.09 25.78
CA SER A 543 -43.78 18.94 24.85
C SER A 543 -43.61 18.48 23.39
N ILE A 544 -42.38 18.16 22.99
CA ILE A 544 -42.08 17.67 21.64
C ILE A 544 -42.77 16.31 21.39
N LEU A 545 -42.66 15.37 22.33
CA LEU A 545 -43.28 14.04 22.19
C LEU A 545 -44.81 14.10 22.21
N ASP A 546 -45.41 14.94 23.05
CA ASP A 546 -46.86 15.15 23.11
C ASP A 546 -47.40 15.69 21.76
N HIS A 547 -46.67 16.60 21.11
CA HIS A 547 -47.03 17.14 19.79
C HIS A 547 -46.77 16.16 18.64
N LEU A 548 -45.69 15.38 18.67
CA LEU A 548 -45.34 14.41 17.61
C LEU A 548 -46.14 13.10 17.70
N GLY A 549 -46.70 12.77 18.86
CA GLY A 549 -47.50 11.56 19.08
C GLY A 549 -46.73 10.26 18.77
N THR A 550 -47.35 9.34 18.03
CA THR A 550 -46.77 8.04 17.65
C THR A 550 -46.17 8.03 16.24
N THR A 551 -45.86 9.20 15.69
CA THR A 551 -45.29 9.32 14.34
C THR A 551 -43.85 8.80 14.27
N GLY A 552 -43.37 8.47 13.06
CA GLY A 552 -41.95 8.14 12.85
C GLY A 552 -40.99 9.27 13.29
N LYS A 553 -41.47 10.53 13.33
CA LYS A 553 -40.70 11.68 13.81
C LYS A 553 -40.48 11.66 15.33
N ALA A 554 -41.42 11.13 16.10
CA ALA A 554 -41.21 10.89 17.52
C ALA A 554 -40.07 9.88 17.74
N THR A 555 -40.00 8.83 16.91
CA THR A 555 -38.89 7.85 16.95
C THR A 555 -37.55 8.51 16.59
N ASP A 556 -37.51 9.36 15.55
CA ASP A 556 -36.32 10.11 15.18
C ASP A 556 -35.83 11.01 16.34
N PHE A 557 -36.75 11.69 17.03
CA PHE A 557 -36.42 12.51 18.20
C PHE A 557 -35.94 11.67 19.38
N THR A 558 -36.59 10.55 19.69
CA THR A 558 -36.14 9.61 20.73
C THR A 558 -34.73 9.08 20.42
N ASN A 559 -34.42 8.77 19.16
CA ASN A 559 -33.07 8.35 18.76
C ASN A 559 -32.01 9.44 19.02
N ILE A 560 -32.38 10.74 18.95
CA ILE A 560 -31.50 11.85 19.30
C ILE A 560 -31.30 11.92 20.82
N LEU A 561 -32.36 11.76 21.61
CA LEU A 561 -32.28 11.70 23.08
C LEU A 561 -31.40 10.53 23.55
N ASP A 562 -31.58 9.36 22.96
CA ASP A 562 -30.74 8.17 23.19
C ASP A 562 -29.25 8.46 22.96
N LYS A 563 -28.91 9.25 21.93
CA LYS A 563 -27.53 9.67 21.68
C LYS A 563 -27.02 10.57 22.81
N ILE A 564 -27.80 11.57 23.23
CA ILE A 564 -27.46 12.47 24.35
C ILE A 564 -27.19 11.66 25.63
N ASP A 565 -28.08 10.73 25.96
CA ASP A 565 -27.98 9.90 27.17
C ASP A 565 -26.78 8.95 27.14
N ARG A 566 -26.39 8.44 25.97
CA ARG A 566 -25.18 7.62 25.81
C ARG A 566 -23.90 8.43 26.01
N TYR A 567 -23.84 9.67 25.53
CA TYR A 567 -22.62 10.48 25.58
C TYR A 567 -22.39 11.12 26.95
N LYS A 568 -23.45 11.53 27.66
CA LYS A 568 -23.34 12.26 28.92
C LYS A 568 -22.47 11.55 29.99
N PRO A 569 -22.59 10.23 30.23
CA PRO A 569 -21.73 9.52 31.19
C PRO A 569 -20.27 9.43 30.76
N ILE A 570 -20.01 9.47 29.45
CA ILE A 570 -18.67 9.39 28.86
C ILE A 570 -17.98 10.76 28.93
N MET A 571 -18.74 11.84 28.70
CA MET A 571 -18.29 13.23 28.77
C MET A 571 -18.23 13.81 30.20
N LYS A 572 -18.40 12.99 31.24
CA LYS A 572 -18.25 13.44 32.64
C LYS A 572 -16.78 13.37 33.07
N TRP A 573 -16.10 14.51 33.04
CA TRP A 573 -14.64 14.60 33.28
C TRP A 573 -14.19 13.95 34.60
N SER A 574 -14.90 14.23 35.70
CA SER A 574 -14.55 13.71 37.02
C SER A 574 -14.63 12.18 37.13
N ARG A 575 -15.58 11.59 36.39
CA ARG A 575 -15.69 10.13 36.29
C ARG A 575 -14.65 9.55 35.33
N TYR A 576 -14.21 10.31 34.33
CA TYR A 576 -13.23 9.87 33.35
C TYR A 576 -11.82 9.79 33.96
N ILE A 577 -11.33 10.87 34.57
CA ILE A 577 -9.94 10.98 35.03
C ILE A 577 -9.57 9.99 36.14
N SER A 578 -10.57 9.47 36.86
CA SER A 578 -10.41 8.49 37.94
C SER A 578 -10.38 7.04 37.47
N ARG A 579 -10.70 6.74 36.20
CA ARG A 579 -10.74 5.38 35.67
C ARG A 579 -9.35 4.80 35.44
N ASP A 580 -9.30 3.47 35.37
CA ASP A 580 -8.15 2.71 34.89
C ASP A 580 -8.24 2.44 33.39
N ASP A 581 -7.09 2.11 32.80
CA ASP A 581 -7.02 1.77 31.38
C ASP A 581 -7.75 0.45 31.10
N MET A 582 -8.47 0.43 29.98
CA MET A 582 -9.19 -0.72 29.44
C MET A 582 -8.61 -1.11 28.08
N PRO A 583 -8.79 -2.35 27.61
CA PRO A 583 -8.49 -2.73 26.22
C PRO A 583 -9.22 -1.83 25.22
N LEU A 584 -8.61 -1.57 24.06
CA LEU A 584 -9.21 -0.75 23.01
C LEU A 584 -10.45 -1.44 22.41
N TYR A 585 -10.35 -2.74 22.17
CA TYR A 585 -11.48 -3.56 21.75
C TYR A 585 -12.01 -4.39 22.93
N GLY A 586 -13.33 -4.56 23.05
CA GLY A 586 -13.91 -5.31 24.17
C GLY A 586 -13.44 -6.78 24.21
N ASN A 587 -13.54 -7.44 25.37
CA ASN A 587 -13.15 -8.86 25.55
C ASN A 587 -13.84 -9.88 24.61
N LYS A 588 -14.86 -9.45 23.84
CA LYS A 588 -15.55 -10.25 22.81
C LYS A 588 -15.15 -9.88 21.37
N GLU A 589 -14.33 -8.84 21.22
CA GLU A 589 -13.80 -8.34 19.96
C GLU A 589 -12.27 -8.48 19.95
N THR A 590 -11.74 -9.65 20.29
CA THR A 590 -10.61 -10.13 19.48
C THR A 590 -11.07 -9.99 18.05
N GLN A 591 -10.38 -9.18 17.24
CA GLN A 591 -10.58 -9.00 15.80
C GLN A 591 -11.38 -10.17 15.28
N SER A 592 -12.61 -9.91 14.80
CA SER A 592 -13.46 -10.95 14.26
C SER A 592 -12.55 -11.92 13.53
N ASN A 593 -12.39 -13.13 14.08
CA ASN A 593 -11.89 -14.25 13.33
C ASN A 593 -12.96 -14.43 12.25
N ILE A 594 -12.86 -13.61 11.19
CA ILE A 594 -13.34 -13.98 9.88
C ILE A 594 -12.72 -15.36 9.76
N LYS A 595 -13.55 -16.41 9.83
CA LYS A 595 -13.12 -17.76 9.52
C LYS A 595 -12.62 -17.66 8.08
N LEU A 596 -11.34 -17.31 7.93
CA LEU A 596 -10.67 -17.26 6.67
C LEU A 596 -10.84 -18.66 6.12
N LYS A 597 -11.54 -18.77 5.00
CA LYS A 597 -11.58 -20.03 4.26
C LYS A 597 -10.12 -20.45 4.05
N SER A 598 -9.86 -21.75 4.10
CA SER A 598 -8.51 -22.26 3.86
C SER A 598 -7.98 -21.68 2.54
N HIS A 599 -6.69 -21.31 2.49
CA HIS A 599 -6.10 -20.80 1.25
C HIS A 599 -6.16 -21.83 0.12
N VAL A 600 -6.27 -23.12 0.44
CA VAL A 600 -6.46 -24.20 -0.54
C VAL A 600 -7.93 -24.49 -0.86
N ASP A 601 -8.86 -23.62 -0.48
CA ASP A 601 -10.25 -23.68 -0.96
C ASP A 601 -10.28 -23.35 -2.47
N PRO A 602 -10.96 -24.16 -3.31
CA PRO A 602 -11.09 -23.92 -4.75
C PRO A 602 -11.54 -22.50 -5.12
N GLN A 603 -12.50 -21.91 -4.39
CA GLN A 603 -13.01 -20.56 -4.66
C GLN A 603 -11.97 -19.50 -4.34
N VAL A 604 -11.17 -19.72 -3.30
CA VAL A 604 -10.07 -18.84 -2.91
C VAL A 604 -8.95 -18.86 -3.95
N MET A 605 -8.57 -20.06 -4.39
CA MET A 605 -7.56 -20.22 -5.44
C MET A 605 -8.01 -19.59 -6.76
N ASP A 606 -9.26 -19.81 -7.18
CA ASP A 606 -9.77 -19.25 -8.43
C ASP A 606 -9.88 -17.71 -8.38
N ALA A 607 -10.25 -17.15 -7.23
CA ALA A 607 -10.21 -15.70 -7.01
C ALA A 607 -8.77 -15.17 -7.07
N CYS A 608 -7.82 -15.88 -6.47
CA CYS A 608 -6.40 -15.55 -6.53
C CYS A 608 -5.86 -15.59 -7.96
N PHE A 609 -6.24 -16.59 -8.75
CA PHE A 609 -5.84 -16.65 -10.16
C PHE A 609 -6.47 -15.53 -10.98
N LYS A 610 -7.75 -15.23 -10.77
CA LYS A 610 -8.39 -14.10 -11.46
C LYS A 610 -7.63 -12.80 -11.22
N GLN A 611 -7.23 -12.55 -9.96
CA GLN A 611 -6.44 -11.38 -9.61
C GLN A 611 -5.04 -11.44 -10.22
N LEU A 612 -4.37 -12.59 -10.18
CA LEU A 612 -3.02 -12.76 -10.73
C LEU A 612 -2.96 -12.49 -12.23
N PHE A 613 -3.98 -12.93 -12.97
CA PHE A 613 -4.05 -12.66 -14.40
C PHE A 613 -4.37 -11.20 -14.70
N ALA A 614 -5.24 -10.55 -13.92
CA ALA A 614 -5.52 -9.11 -14.07
C ALA A 614 -4.26 -8.27 -13.77
N TRP A 615 -3.58 -8.58 -12.66
CA TRP A 615 -2.29 -7.99 -12.31
C TRP A 615 -1.27 -8.09 -13.44
N ALA A 616 -1.19 -9.27 -14.06
CA ALA A 616 -0.23 -9.50 -15.13
C ALA A 616 -0.49 -8.61 -16.34
N ASP A 617 -1.75 -8.32 -16.69
CA ASP A 617 -2.07 -7.39 -17.76
C ASP A 617 -1.57 -5.97 -17.42
N GLU A 618 -1.78 -5.49 -16.20
CA GLU A 618 -1.28 -4.19 -15.73
C GLU A 618 0.26 -4.12 -15.79
N GLN A 619 0.94 -5.15 -15.29
CA GLN A 619 2.41 -5.19 -15.30
C GLN A 619 2.99 -5.32 -16.72
N ASP A 620 2.22 -5.78 -17.69
CA ASP A 620 2.66 -5.88 -19.08
C ASP A 620 2.58 -4.53 -19.81
N GLU A 621 1.72 -3.61 -19.35
CA GLU A 621 1.59 -2.25 -19.89
C GLU A 621 2.69 -1.30 -19.38
N ILE A 622 3.28 -1.60 -18.22
CA ILE A 622 4.36 -0.80 -17.62
C ILE A 622 5.70 -1.10 -18.33
N SER A 623 6.29 -0.07 -18.96
CA SER A 623 7.60 -0.17 -19.62
C SER A 623 8.75 -0.19 -18.60
N GLY A 624 9.61 -1.21 -18.66
CA GLY A 624 10.78 -1.34 -17.80
C GLY A 624 12.06 -0.67 -18.34
N LYS A 625 13.12 -0.68 -17.53
CA LYS A 625 14.40 0.03 -17.80
C LYS A 625 15.08 -0.31 -19.14
N ASN A 626 14.81 -1.49 -19.69
CA ASN A 626 15.44 -2.00 -20.92
C ASN A 626 14.49 -2.04 -22.12
N GLY A 627 13.29 -1.42 -22.02
CA GLY A 627 12.23 -1.51 -23.03
C GLY A 627 11.36 -2.77 -22.94
N ASP A 628 11.75 -3.76 -22.12
CA ASP A 628 10.92 -4.92 -21.76
C ASP A 628 9.89 -4.54 -20.68
N SER A 629 8.69 -5.15 -20.70
CA SER A 629 7.63 -4.89 -19.71
C SER A 629 8.01 -5.29 -18.28
N ALA A 630 7.37 -4.69 -17.27
CA ALA A 630 7.61 -5.04 -15.86
C ALA A 630 7.36 -6.53 -15.59
N LEU A 631 6.30 -7.11 -16.15
CA LEU A 631 6.02 -8.55 -16.10
C LEU A 631 7.18 -9.40 -16.65
N THR A 632 7.77 -8.98 -17.78
CA THR A 632 8.90 -9.68 -18.41
C THR A 632 10.13 -9.68 -17.49
N ASN A 633 10.41 -8.55 -16.85
CA ASN A 633 11.53 -8.42 -15.91
C ASN A 633 11.31 -9.27 -14.66
N PHE A 634 10.10 -9.31 -14.10
CA PHE A 634 9.78 -10.19 -12.96
C PHE A 634 10.04 -11.66 -13.26
N ILE A 635 9.58 -12.14 -14.42
CA ILE A 635 9.76 -13.54 -14.81
C ILE A 635 11.23 -13.86 -15.04
N ALA A 636 11.99 -12.95 -15.66
CA ALA A 636 13.42 -13.11 -15.85
C ALA A 636 14.18 -13.19 -14.52
N GLU A 637 13.86 -12.32 -13.57
CA GLU A 637 14.47 -12.31 -12.25
C GLU A 637 14.16 -13.59 -11.45
N ILE A 638 12.91 -14.07 -11.49
CA ILE A 638 12.54 -15.33 -10.83
C ILE A 638 13.29 -16.52 -11.45
N ILE A 639 13.42 -16.53 -12.78
CA ILE A 639 14.19 -17.56 -13.47
C ILE A 639 15.65 -17.51 -12.99
N GLU A 640 16.27 -16.32 -13.03
CA GLU A 640 17.67 -16.12 -12.67
C GLU A 640 17.96 -16.50 -11.22
N ARG A 641 17.14 -16.02 -10.27
CA ARG A 641 17.40 -16.15 -8.83
C ARG A 641 16.87 -17.45 -8.22
N ASN A 642 15.79 -18.01 -8.75
CA ASN A 642 15.07 -19.11 -8.09
C ASN A 642 15.06 -20.41 -8.89
N TYR A 643 15.36 -20.38 -10.19
CA TYR A 643 15.28 -21.56 -11.05
C TYR A 643 16.64 -22.00 -11.63
N THR A 644 17.60 -21.07 -11.77
CA THR A 644 18.95 -21.39 -12.24
C THR A 644 19.68 -22.31 -11.25
N PRO A 645 20.34 -23.39 -11.71
CA PRO A 645 21.10 -24.26 -10.81
C PRO A 645 22.24 -23.48 -10.13
N GLY A 646 22.47 -23.73 -8.85
CA GLY A 646 23.68 -23.23 -8.18
C GLY A 646 24.96 -23.78 -8.81
N THR A 647 26.10 -23.18 -8.51
CA THR A 647 27.44 -23.49 -9.05
C THR A 647 27.88 -24.96 -8.96
N PHE A 648 27.15 -25.80 -8.20
CA PHE A 648 27.44 -27.23 -8.01
C PHE A 648 26.40 -28.19 -8.63
N SER A 649 25.43 -27.72 -9.44
CA SER A 649 24.39 -28.56 -10.08
C SER A 649 24.48 -28.57 -11.61
N TRP A 650 25.60 -29.07 -12.15
CA TRP A 650 25.84 -29.17 -13.60
C TRP A 650 24.92 -30.14 -14.37
N PHE A 651 24.19 -31.04 -13.70
CA PHE A 651 23.33 -32.04 -14.36
C PHE A 651 21.84 -31.63 -14.46
N THR A 652 21.41 -30.54 -13.82
CA THR A 652 20.02 -30.07 -13.91
C THR A 652 19.81 -29.23 -15.15
N ASN A 653 19.38 -29.88 -16.22
CA ASN A 653 19.04 -29.24 -17.48
C ASN A 653 17.72 -28.45 -17.38
N ARG A 654 17.80 -27.14 -17.16
CA ARG A 654 16.67 -26.22 -16.98
C ARG A 654 16.22 -25.52 -18.29
N TYR A 655 16.11 -26.27 -19.39
CA TYR A 655 15.86 -25.76 -20.75
C TYR A 655 14.60 -24.89 -20.94
N ARG A 656 13.63 -24.99 -20.03
CA ARG A 656 12.37 -24.23 -20.09
C ARG A 656 12.54 -22.72 -19.87
N ALA A 657 13.60 -22.30 -19.16
CA ALA A 657 13.91 -20.89 -18.93
C ALA A 657 14.05 -20.11 -20.24
N THR A 658 14.88 -20.61 -21.15
CA THR A 658 15.13 -19.97 -22.45
C THR A 658 13.88 -19.91 -23.32
N SER A 659 13.07 -20.98 -23.33
CA SER A 659 11.81 -21.02 -24.07
C SER A 659 10.81 -19.98 -23.57
N VAL A 660 10.64 -19.86 -22.25
CA VAL A 660 9.74 -18.88 -21.62
C VAL A 660 10.20 -17.45 -21.90
N LEU A 661 11.49 -17.15 -21.73
CA LEU A 661 12.03 -15.81 -21.97
C LEU A 661 11.97 -15.41 -23.44
N ASN A 662 12.19 -16.33 -24.37
CA ASN A 662 12.04 -16.03 -25.79
C ASN A 662 10.56 -15.79 -26.16
N TYR A 663 9.64 -16.61 -25.61
CA TYR A 663 8.22 -16.45 -25.87
C TYR A 663 7.70 -15.11 -25.39
N ILE A 664 7.97 -14.75 -24.13
CA ILE A 664 7.41 -13.55 -23.51
C ILE A 664 7.88 -12.25 -24.20
N LYS A 665 9.12 -12.24 -24.71
CA LYS A 665 9.71 -11.10 -25.44
C LYS A 665 9.20 -10.96 -26.87
N THR A 666 8.69 -12.03 -27.47
CA THR A 666 8.36 -12.05 -28.92
C THR A 666 6.87 -12.18 -29.21
N THR A 667 6.04 -12.47 -28.21
CA THR A 667 4.59 -12.56 -28.35
C THR A 667 3.93 -11.18 -28.24
N ARG A 668 2.81 -10.99 -28.93
CA ARG A 668 1.99 -9.77 -28.89
C ARG A 668 0.75 -9.90 -28.00
N LEU A 669 0.58 -11.04 -27.35
CA LEU A 669 -0.52 -11.28 -26.41
C LEU A 669 -0.35 -10.43 -25.16
N LYS A 670 -1.43 -10.15 -24.44
CA LYS A 670 -1.39 -9.42 -23.15
C LYS A 670 -0.81 -10.27 -22.03
N GLY A 671 -0.46 -9.64 -20.90
CA GLY A 671 0.20 -10.28 -19.76
C GLY A 671 -0.50 -11.52 -19.21
N SER A 672 -1.83 -11.51 -19.14
CA SER A 672 -2.65 -12.63 -18.69
C SER A 672 -2.50 -13.85 -19.60
N GLU A 673 -2.54 -13.66 -20.91
CA GLU A 673 -2.31 -14.69 -21.93
C GLU A 673 -0.87 -15.18 -21.94
N LYS A 674 0.10 -14.28 -21.73
CA LYS A 674 1.52 -14.64 -21.58
C LYS A 674 1.69 -15.61 -20.40
N LEU A 675 1.14 -15.27 -19.23
CA LEU A 675 1.19 -16.12 -18.04
C LEU A 675 0.43 -17.43 -18.23
N ALA A 676 -0.77 -17.40 -18.81
CA ALA A 676 -1.58 -18.60 -19.02
C ALA A 676 -0.86 -19.58 -19.97
N TRP A 677 -0.23 -19.07 -21.03
CA TRP A 677 0.60 -19.88 -21.90
C TRP A 677 1.75 -20.53 -21.13
N ILE A 678 2.46 -19.77 -20.28
CA ILE A 678 3.55 -20.28 -19.46
C ILE A 678 3.02 -21.39 -18.54
N PHE A 679 2.01 -21.13 -17.73
CA PHE A 679 1.46 -22.09 -16.78
C PHE A 679 0.82 -23.32 -17.45
N SER A 680 0.42 -23.25 -18.72
CA SER A 680 -0.18 -24.39 -19.41
C SER A 680 0.78 -25.56 -19.71
N GLU A 681 2.09 -25.41 -19.54
CA GLU A 681 3.09 -26.47 -19.75
C GLU A 681 4.12 -26.51 -18.61
N GLY A 682 4.84 -27.62 -18.45
CA GLY A 682 5.84 -27.83 -17.40
C GLY A 682 5.33 -28.69 -16.25
N GLY A 683 6.16 -28.86 -15.22
CA GLY A 683 5.80 -29.60 -14.01
C GLY A 683 5.19 -28.71 -12.92
N HIS A 684 4.71 -29.37 -11.87
CA HIS A 684 4.14 -28.78 -10.65
C HIS A 684 4.88 -29.19 -9.38
N GLU A 685 6.02 -29.88 -9.51
CA GLU A 685 6.87 -30.20 -8.36
C GLU A 685 7.47 -28.91 -7.79
N THR A 686 7.89 -28.95 -6.52
CA THR A 686 8.48 -27.80 -5.82
C THR A 686 9.70 -27.17 -6.52
N THR A 687 10.36 -27.94 -7.40
CA THR A 687 11.52 -27.49 -8.18
C THR A 687 11.19 -27.13 -9.63
N SER A 688 9.93 -27.19 -10.03
CA SER A 688 9.48 -26.83 -11.37
C SER A 688 9.34 -25.32 -11.51
N LEU A 689 9.65 -24.79 -12.71
CA LEU A 689 9.57 -23.35 -12.99
C LEU A 689 8.19 -22.76 -12.68
N ASN A 690 7.10 -23.50 -12.97
CA ASN A 690 5.76 -23.01 -12.65
C ASN A 690 5.57 -22.79 -11.15
N THR A 691 6.12 -23.66 -10.30
CA THR A 691 5.99 -23.51 -8.85
C THR A 691 6.80 -22.34 -8.31
N HIS A 692 8.00 -22.10 -8.85
CA HIS A 692 8.75 -20.88 -8.54
C HIS A 692 8.03 -19.62 -9.00
N LEU A 693 7.45 -19.63 -10.21
CA LEU A 693 6.69 -18.50 -10.73
C LEU A 693 5.41 -18.26 -9.92
N VAL A 694 4.62 -19.29 -9.62
CA VAL A 694 3.40 -19.19 -8.80
C VAL A 694 3.74 -18.61 -7.43
N ASN A 695 4.76 -19.14 -6.76
CA ASN A 695 5.13 -18.67 -5.42
C ASN A 695 5.56 -17.20 -5.42
N ASN A 696 6.41 -16.79 -6.36
CA ASN A 696 6.95 -15.44 -6.37
C ASN A 696 5.97 -14.42 -6.98
N LEU A 697 5.27 -14.75 -8.06
CA LEU A 697 4.32 -13.82 -8.70
C LEU A 697 3.06 -13.61 -7.85
N ILE A 698 2.54 -14.64 -7.16
CA ILE A 698 1.43 -14.44 -6.21
C ILE A 698 1.90 -13.55 -5.05
N ASN A 699 3.12 -13.73 -4.56
CA ASN A 699 3.65 -12.87 -3.51
C ASN A 699 3.76 -11.41 -4.00
N SER A 700 4.32 -11.18 -5.19
CA SER A 700 4.39 -9.84 -5.81
C SER A 700 3.00 -9.23 -6.03
N MET A 701 2.06 -9.99 -6.58
CA MET A 701 0.67 -9.55 -6.75
C MET A 701 0.03 -9.18 -5.42
N LEU A 702 0.21 -10.00 -4.36
CA LEU A 702 -0.36 -9.70 -3.05
C LEU A 702 0.29 -8.48 -2.38
N VAL A 703 1.47 -8.05 -2.83
CA VAL A 703 2.08 -6.77 -2.45
C VAL A 703 1.41 -5.61 -3.19
N ASP A 704 1.06 -5.77 -4.46
CA ASP A 704 0.45 -4.69 -5.25
C ASP A 704 -1.06 -4.52 -4.97
N PHE A 705 -1.79 -5.61 -4.68
CA PHE A 705 -3.21 -5.56 -4.28
C PHE A 705 -3.38 -5.56 -2.76
N GLN A 706 -2.73 -4.64 -2.06
CA GLN A 706 -2.86 -4.57 -0.60
C GLN A 706 -4.23 -4.07 -0.12
N ASP A 707 -4.95 -3.34 -0.97
CA ASP A 707 -6.16 -2.58 -0.59
C ASP A 707 -7.48 -3.09 -1.21
N GLU A 708 -7.45 -4.04 -2.17
CA GLU A 708 -8.67 -4.54 -2.85
C GLU A 708 -9.16 -5.93 -2.40
N VAL A 709 -8.64 -6.46 -1.29
CA VAL A 709 -8.84 -7.88 -1.00
C VAL A 709 -10.14 -8.15 -0.26
N GLY A 710 -11.18 -8.52 -1.01
CA GLY A 710 -12.30 -9.30 -0.45
C GLY A 710 -11.79 -10.55 0.28
N CYS A 711 -12.56 -11.05 1.26
CA CYS A 711 -12.21 -12.09 2.25
C CYS A 711 -11.41 -13.33 1.78
N ASN A 712 -11.34 -13.61 0.47
CA ASN A 712 -10.66 -14.76 -0.11
C ASN A 712 -9.13 -14.61 -0.17
N LEU A 713 -8.52 -13.46 -0.56
CA LEU A 713 -7.04 -13.38 -0.69
C LEU A 713 -6.32 -13.15 0.64
N ALA A 714 -7.04 -12.74 1.70
CA ALA A 714 -6.49 -12.58 3.05
C ALA A 714 -5.96 -13.92 3.60
N SER A 715 -6.65 -15.03 3.30
CA SER A 715 -6.21 -16.37 3.67
C SER A 715 -4.91 -16.79 2.97
N VAL A 716 -4.76 -16.41 1.70
CA VAL A 716 -3.58 -16.70 0.87
C VAL A 716 -2.37 -15.93 1.39
N ARG A 717 -2.57 -14.65 1.70
CA ARG A 717 -1.55 -13.78 2.31
C ARG A 717 -1.11 -14.32 3.67
N HIS A 718 -2.06 -14.71 4.52
CA HIS A 718 -1.76 -15.35 5.80
C HIS A 718 -0.90 -16.61 5.62
N ALA A 719 -1.25 -17.47 4.66
CA ALA A 719 -0.50 -18.70 4.40
C ALA A 719 0.94 -18.44 3.92
N ILE A 720 1.16 -17.41 3.10
CA ILE A 720 2.51 -17.00 2.66
C ILE A 720 3.33 -16.47 3.84
N ASN A 721 2.77 -15.55 4.63
CA ASN A 721 3.46 -14.91 5.76
C ASN A 721 3.83 -15.93 6.85
N THR A 722 2.98 -16.93 7.08
CA THR A 722 3.21 -18.00 8.06
C THR A 722 3.97 -19.20 7.50
N LYS A 723 4.44 -19.13 6.24
CA LYS A 723 5.20 -20.20 5.54
C LYS A 723 4.46 -21.54 5.42
N VAL A 724 3.12 -21.51 5.39
CA VAL A 724 2.25 -22.69 5.17
C VAL A 724 1.59 -22.68 3.78
N PHE A 725 2.02 -21.78 2.89
CA PHE A 725 1.51 -21.68 1.52
C PHE A 725 1.79 -22.95 0.71
N ASN A 726 0.74 -23.54 0.13
CA ASN A 726 0.85 -24.78 -0.64
C ASN A 726 1.04 -24.45 -2.13
N SER A 727 2.27 -24.11 -2.49
CA SER A 727 2.62 -23.71 -3.86
C SER A 727 2.39 -24.83 -4.88
N ALA A 728 2.52 -26.10 -4.50
CA ALA A 728 2.25 -27.24 -5.38
C ALA A 728 0.77 -27.35 -5.74
N ALA A 729 -0.14 -27.21 -4.76
CA ALA A 729 -1.58 -27.23 -5.00
C ALA A 729 -2.04 -26.06 -5.89
N TYR A 730 -1.51 -24.86 -5.63
CA TYR A 730 -1.75 -23.70 -6.48
C TYR A 730 -1.22 -23.91 -7.89
N THR A 731 -0.03 -24.49 -8.03
CA THR A 731 0.58 -24.77 -9.34
C THR A 731 -0.26 -25.77 -10.13
N GLN A 732 -0.67 -26.88 -9.52
CA GLN A 732 -1.50 -27.87 -10.20
C GLN A 732 -2.83 -27.26 -10.67
N ARG A 733 -3.48 -26.45 -9.82
CA ARG A 733 -4.77 -25.85 -10.15
C ARG A 733 -4.65 -24.76 -11.21
N ILE A 734 -3.65 -23.88 -11.13
CA ILE A 734 -3.46 -22.82 -12.14
C ILE A 734 -3.10 -23.40 -13.51
N MET A 735 -2.33 -24.50 -13.55
CA MET A 735 -2.05 -25.20 -14.81
C MET A 735 -3.33 -25.70 -15.49
N ASN A 736 -4.29 -26.23 -14.72
CA ASN A 736 -5.59 -26.63 -15.25
C ASN A 736 -6.41 -25.42 -15.68
N TYR A 737 -6.48 -24.39 -14.81
CA TYR A 737 -7.19 -23.14 -15.09
C TYR A 737 -6.70 -22.48 -16.40
N SER A 738 -5.40 -22.44 -16.64
CA SER A 738 -4.81 -21.87 -17.86
C SER A 738 -5.12 -22.68 -19.12
N ARG A 739 -5.33 -23.99 -19.02
CA ARG A 739 -5.66 -24.84 -20.18
C ARG A 739 -7.14 -24.82 -20.54
N THR A 740 -8.02 -24.81 -19.54
CA THR A 740 -9.44 -25.10 -19.73
C THR A 740 -10.33 -23.85 -19.68
N ASN A 741 -9.84 -22.71 -19.18
CA ASN A 741 -10.65 -21.51 -19.11
C ASN A 741 -10.86 -20.92 -20.51
N GLU A 742 -12.12 -20.81 -20.91
CA GLU A 742 -12.54 -20.40 -22.26
C GLU A 742 -12.09 -18.97 -22.62
N LYS A 743 -11.77 -18.13 -21.63
CA LYS A 743 -11.29 -16.76 -21.86
C LYS A 743 -9.92 -16.70 -22.55
N PHE A 744 -9.12 -17.77 -22.42
CA PHE A 744 -7.75 -17.76 -22.91
C PHE A 744 -7.68 -18.20 -24.37
N ILE A 745 -7.00 -17.39 -25.17
CA ILE A 745 -6.83 -17.57 -26.62
C ILE A 745 -5.40 -17.91 -27.03
N HIS A 746 -4.55 -18.38 -26.11
CA HIS A 746 -3.19 -18.83 -26.45
C HIS A 746 -3.16 -20.26 -27.01
N SER A 747 -2.07 -20.63 -27.70
CA SER A 747 -1.89 -21.92 -28.41
C SER A 747 -1.84 -23.18 -27.54
N ARG A 748 -2.06 -23.05 -26.23
CA ARG A 748 -2.13 -24.18 -25.28
C ARG A 748 -3.51 -24.30 -24.61
N SER A 749 -4.43 -23.38 -24.90
CA SER A 749 -5.82 -23.40 -24.43
C SER A 749 -6.63 -24.40 -25.24
N VAL A 750 -7.43 -25.22 -24.57
CA VAL A 750 -8.31 -26.21 -25.21
C VAL A 750 -9.35 -25.52 -26.09
N SER A 751 -9.93 -24.42 -25.61
CA SER A 751 -10.93 -23.64 -26.35
C SER A 751 -10.34 -23.06 -27.63
N ALA A 752 -9.15 -22.44 -27.53
CA ALA A 752 -8.51 -21.79 -28.67
C ALA A 752 -8.11 -22.80 -29.77
N VAL A 753 -7.60 -23.97 -29.37
CA VAL A 753 -7.29 -25.06 -30.30
C VAL A 753 -8.57 -25.62 -30.95
N SER A 754 -9.64 -25.81 -30.18
CA SER A 754 -10.93 -26.26 -30.70
C SER A 754 -11.53 -25.26 -31.70
N ASN A 755 -11.43 -23.96 -31.42
CA ASN A 755 -11.88 -22.90 -32.32
C ASN A 755 -11.07 -22.89 -33.61
N PHE A 756 -9.76 -23.08 -33.53
CA PHE A 756 -8.91 -23.23 -34.71
C PHE A 756 -9.30 -24.46 -35.55
N HIS A 757 -9.54 -25.62 -34.92
CA HIS A 757 -10.00 -26.82 -35.64
C HIS A 757 -11.28 -26.53 -36.41
N ASN A 758 -12.28 -25.94 -35.73
CA ASN A 758 -13.56 -25.60 -36.34
C ASN A 758 -13.39 -24.60 -37.49
N ALA A 759 -12.57 -23.56 -37.33
CA ALA A 759 -12.29 -22.58 -38.37
C ALA A 759 -11.63 -23.22 -39.60
N MET A 760 -10.66 -24.11 -39.40
CA MET A 760 -9.94 -24.78 -40.48
C MET A 760 -10.85 -25.70 -41.32
N TYR A 761 -11.69 -26.50 -40.66
CA TYR A 761 -12.65 -27.38 -41.36
C TYR A 761 -13.72 -26.57 -42.09
N LYS A 762 -14.31 -25.55 -41.44
CA LYS A 762 -15.25 -24.63 -42.10
C LYS A 762 -14.64 -23.93 -43.32
N TRP A 763 -13.38 -23.49 -43.20
CA TRP A 763 -12.65 -22.87 -44.31
C TRP A 763 -12.45 -23.83 -45.49
N VAL A 764 -12.14 -25.10 -45.22
CA VAL A 764 -12.02 -26.10 -46.30
C VAL A 764 -13.37 -26.35 -46.99
N ASP A 765 -14.47 -26.36 -46.24
CA ASP A 765 -15.79 -26.50 -46.84
C ASP A 765 -16.25 -25.26 -47.62
N SER A 766 -15.67 -24.07 -47.37
CA SER A 766 -16.03 -22.81 -48.06
C SER A 766 -15.48 -22.69 -49.49
N PHE A 767 -14.65 -23.63 -49.97
CA PHE A 767 -14.22 -23.64 -51.37
C PHE A 767 -15.41 -23.69 -52.33
N LYS A 768 -15.37 -22.82 -53.36
CA LYS A 768 -16.48 -22.64 -54.32
C LYS A 768 -16.84 -23.92 -55.06
N THR A 769 -15.83 -24.68 -55.47
CA THR A 769 -16.00 -25.96 -56.19
C THR A 769 -15.15 -27.06 -55.58
N GLU A 770 -15.49 -28.32 -55.85
CA GLU A 770 -14.67 -29.46 -55.45
C GLU A 770 -13.33 -29.46 -56.19
N GLU A 771 -13.33 -29.00 -57.44
CA GLU A 771 -12.15 -28.86 -58.28
C GLU A 771 -11.15 -27.83 -57.74
N ASP A 772 -11.62 -26.70 -57.20
CA ASP A 772 -10.75 -25.69 -56.57
C ASP A 772 -10.06 -26.24 -55.31
N PHE A 773 -10.81 -26.98 -54.49
CA PHE A 773 -10.25 -27.63 -53.30
C PHE A 773 -9.26 -28.73 -53.68
N ARG A 774 -9.59 -29.55 -54.68
CA ARG A 774 -8.69 -30.57 -55.20
C ARG A 774 -7.40 -29.97 -55.71
N LYS A 775 -7.47 -28.88 -56.49
CA LYS A 775 -6.29 -28.16 -56.97
C LYS A 775 -5.43 -27.64 -55.82
N PHE A 776 -6.04 -27.10 -54.76
CA PHE A 776 -5.32 -26.64 -53.57
C PHE A 776 -4.58 -27.78 -52.87
N ILE A 777 -5.21 -28.96 -52.73
CA ILE A 777 -4.57 -30.16 -52.18
C ILE A 777 -3.45 -30.65 -53.10
N ASP A 778 -3.68 -30.72 -54.42
CA ASP A 778 -2.70 -31.15 -55.41
C ASP A 778 -1.45 -30.24 -55.40
N ASP A 779 -1.63 -28.93 -55.24
CA ASP A 779 -0.52 -27.97 -55.09
C ASP A 779 0.29 -28.20 -53.80
N CYS A 780 -0.38 -28.57 -52.70
CA CYS A 780 0.27 -28.94 -51.45
C CYS A 780 1.01 -30.28 -51.57
N VAL A 781 0.42 -31.26 -52.25
CA VAL A 781 1.07 -32.54 -52.56
C VAL A 781 2.30 -32.30 -53.43
N LYS A 782 2.22 -31.45 -54.46
CA LYS A 782 3.35 -31.08 -55.30
C LYS A 782 4.49 -30.44 -54.49
N LYS A 783 4.20 -29.47 -53.62
CA LYS A 783 5.18 -28.87 -52.69
C LYS A 783 5.77 -29.90 -51.72
N TYR A 784 4.96 -30.84 -51.26
CA TYR A 784 5.43 -31.96 -50.45
C TYR A 784 6.36 -32.86 -51.25
N LEU A 785 6.13 -33.09 -52.55
CA LEU A 785 6.95 -33.91 -53.43
C LEU A 785 8.22 -33.20 -53.93
N GLU A 786 8.27 -31.86 -53.92
CA GLU A 786 9.43 -31.08 -54.34
C GLU A 786 10.70 -31.45 -53.55
N PRO A 787 11.86 -31.60 -54.22
CA PRO A 787 13.14 -31.80 -53.54
C PRO A 787 13.58 -30.49 -52.87
N ALA A 788 13.85 -30.53 -51.56
CA ALA A 788 14.43 -29.39 -50.84
C ALA A 788 15.77 -28.96 -51.47
N SER A 789 15.99 -27.65 -51.57
CA SER A 789 17.10 -27.03 -52.30
C SER A 789 18.50 -27.60 -51.95
N LEU A 790 19.29 -27.79 -53.02
CA LEU A 790 20.75 -27.99 -53.25
C LEU A 790 21.72 -28.54 -52.17
N GLY A 791 21.36 -28.66 -50.89
CA GLY A 791 22.20 -29.27 -49.83
C GLY A 791 21.85 -30.73 -49.50
N VAL A 792 20.73 -31.25 -50.00
CA VAL A 792 20.19 -32.59 -49.66
C VAL A 792 20.20 -33.55 -50.85
N GLN A 793 20.91 -33.23 -51.93
CA GLN A 793 21.04 -34.12 -53.10
C GLN A 793 21.85 -35.39 -52.80
N PHE A 794 22.64 -35.43 -51.71
CA PHE A 794 23.42 -36.61 -51.33
C PHE A 794 22.74 -37.55 -50.32
N TYR A 795 21.63 -37.16 -49.68
CA TYR A 795 20.97 -37.97 -48.64
C TYR A 795 19.68 -38.65 -49.09
N ASN A 796 19.08 -38.22 -50.22
CA ASN A 796 17.82 -38.79 -50.74
C ASN A 796 18.00 -40.08 -51.58
N PHE A 797 19.19 -40.69 -51.60
CA PHE A 797 19.41 -41.98 -52.26
C PHE A 797 18.97 -43.18 -51.38
N PHE A 798 18.70 -42.96 -50.09
CA PHE A 798 18.20 -44.00 -49.19
C PHE A 798 16.95 -43.52 -48.42
N VAL A 799 15.78 -43.93 -48.92
CA VAL A 799 14.54 -44.17 -48.15
C VAL A 799 13.86 -42.95 -47.50
N THR A 800 13.03 -42.24 -48.27
CA THR A 800 11.60 -42.08 -47.95
C THR A 800 10.83 -41.86 -49.25
N THR A 801 10.24 -42.92 -49.78
CA THR A 801 9.26 -42.81 -50.86
C THR A 801 8.08 -41.98 -50.33
N LYS A 802 7.94 -40.74 -50.81
CA LYS A 802 6.78 -39.89 -50.53
C LYS A 802 5.55 -40.45 -51.28
N VAL A 803 4.91 -41.51 -50.74
CA VAL A 803 3.86 -42.32 -51.44
C VAL A 803 2.44 -41.73 -51.36
N ARG A 804 2.25 -40.59 -50.68
CA ARG A 804 0.90 -40.11 -50.33
C ARG A 804 0.12 -39.53 -51.51
N ASP A 805 0.75 -39.28 -52.66
CA ASP A 805 0.07 -38.76 -53.86
C ASP A 805 -1.06 -39.70 -54.33
N GLN A 806 -0.76 -41.00 -54.44
CA GLN A 806 -1.76 -42.01 -54.81
C GLN A 806 -2.86 -42.14 -53.75
N GLU A 807 -2.49 -42.17 -52.46
CA GLU A 807 -3.44 -42.24 -51.34
C GLU A 807 -4.42 -41.06 -51.36
N VAL A 808 -3.91 -39.83 -51.40
CA VAL A 808 -4.70 -38.59 -51.35
C VAL A 808 -5.66 -38.51 -52.54
N SER A 809 -5.21 -38.92 -53.72
CA SER A 809 -6.05 -38.91 -54.93
C SER A 809 -7.31 -39.78 -54.81
N THR A 810 -7.26 -40.87 -54.01
CA THR A 810 -8.41 -41.78 -53.83
C THR A 810 -9.52 -41.19 -52.95
N TYR A 811 -9.21 -40.22 -52.08
CA TYR A 811 -10.20 -39.59 -51.21
C TYR A 811 -11.18 -38.69 -51.97
N PHE A 812 -10.83 -38.29 -53.20
CA PHE A 812 -11.68 -37.52 -54.11
C PHE A 812 -12.53 -38.41 -55.04
N ASP A 813 -12.54 -39.73 -54.85
CA ASP A 813 -13.38 -40.62 -55.66
C ASP A 813 -14.87 -40.39 -55.33
N LYS A 814 -15.64 -39.95 -56.33
CA LYS A 814 -17.07 -39.61 -56.21
C LYS A 814 -17.91 -40.74 -55.63
N LYS A 815 -17.47 -42.00 -55.71
CA LYS A 815 -18.20 -43.14 -55.13
C LYS A 815 -18.33 -43.08 -53.60
N PHE A 816 -17.48 -42.32 -52.92
CA PHE A 816 -17.49 -42.21 -51.46
C PHE A 816 -18.29 -41.01 -50.94
N GLY A 817 -18.53 -39.99 -51.76
CA GLY A 817 -19.37 -38.83 -51.41
C GLY A 817 -18.88 -38.02 -50.19
N TYR A 818 -17.56 -38.00 -49.93
CA TYR A 818 -17.01 -37.28 -48.78
C TYR A 818 -17.11 -35.76 -48.94
N SER A 819 -17.43 -35.04 -47.85
CA SER A 819 -17.27 -33.59 -47.80
C SER A 819 -15.78 -33.21 -47.84
N ARG A 820 -15.48 -31.94 -48.16
CA ARG A 820 -14.10 -31.45 -48.21
C ARG A 820 -13.43 -31.55 -46.83
N SER A 821 -14.17 -31.24 -45.76
CA SER A 821 -13.73 -31.47 -44.38
C SER A 821 -13.41 -32.93 -44.08
N ASN A 822 -14.22 -33.88 -44.56
CA ASN A 822 -13.93 -35.31 -44.38
C ASN A 822 -12.67 -35.73 -45.13
N ILE A 823 -12.48 -35.26 -46.35
CA ILE A 823 -11.26 -35.50 -47.14
C ILE A 823 -10.03 -34.95 -46.39
N LEU A 824 -10.10 -33.71 -45.90
CA LEU A 824 -9.02 -33.12 -45.09
C LEU A 824 -8.72 -33.95 -43.84
N ALA A 825 -9.75 -34.36 -43.09
CA ALA A 825 -9.59 -35.17 -41.88
C ALA A 825 -8.89 -36.51 -42.19
N MET A 826 -9.25 -37.17 -43.29
CA MET A 826 -8.61 -38.41 -43.73
C MET A 826 -7.13 -38.22 -44.09
N ILE A 827 -6.81 -37.12 -44.80
CA ILE A 827 -5.41 -36.79 -45.13
C ILE A 827 -4.60 -36.56 -43.85
N LEU A 828 -5.15 -35.80 -42.90
CA LEU A 828 -4.45 -35.44 -41.67
C LEU A 828 -4.29 -36.63 -40.70
N THR A 829 -5.27 -37.54 -40.65
CA THR A 829 -5.23 -38.72 -39.75
C THR A 829 -4.14 -39.72 -40.17
N ASN A 830 -3.90 -39.89 -41.47
CA ASN A 830 -3.00 -40.90 -42.00
C ASN A 830 -1.55 -40.39 -42.27
N GLY A 831 -1.23 -39.15 -41.89
CA GLY A 831 0.05 -38.50 -42.19
C GLY A 831 1.02 -38.37 -41.03
N ALA A 832 2.33 -38.31 -41.35
CA ALA A 832 3.36 -37.88 -40.40
C ALA A 832 3.20 -36.40 -40.03
N ILE A 833 3.82 -35.97 -38.92
CA ILE A 833 3.66 -34.63 -38.34
C ILE A 833 4.95 -33.80 -38.29
N ASN A 834 6.05 -34.31 -38.83
CA ASN A 834 7.32 -33.59 -38.92
C ASN A 834 7.25 -32.46 -39.97
N ASP A 835 8.15 -31.49 -39.90
CA ASP A 835 8.10 -30.26 -40.72
C ASP A 835 8.08 -30.47 -42.24
N GLY A 836 8.59 -31.62 -42.72
CA GLY A 836 8.58 -32.01 -44.14
C GLY A 836 7.44 -32.95 -44.54
N SER A 837 6.48 -33.23 -43.65
CA SER A 837 5.32 -34.07 -43.94
C SER A 837 4.26 -33.34 -44.77
N LEU A 838 3.43 -34.11 -45.48
CA LEU A 838 2.25 -33.57 -46.17
C LEU A 838 1.32 -32.83 -45.18
N ASN A 839 1.15 -33.33 -43.95
CA ASN A 839 0.30 -32.66 -42.96
C ASN A 839 0.84 -31.28 -42.57
N SER A 840 2.16 -31.17 -42.34
CA SER A 840 2.77 -29.88 -42.01
C SER A 840 2.66 -28.90 -43.18
N VAL A 841 2.94 -29.35 -44.42
CA VAL A 841 2.80 -28.54 -45.64
C VAL A 841 1.35 -28.07 -45.81
N LEU A 842 0.40 -28.99 -45.62
CA LEU A 842 -1.03 -28.71 -45.82
C LEU A 842 -1.55 -27.73 -44.77
N VAL A 843 -1.30 -27.94 -43.48
CA VAL A 843 -1.74 -27.03 -42.41
C VAL A 843 -1.14 -25.63 -42.59
N LYS A 844 0.15 -25.55 -42.96
CA LYS A 844 0.82 -24.27 -43.27
C LYS A 844 0.18 -23.56 -44.46
N ALA A 845 -0.16 -24.30 -45.52
CA ALA A 845 -0.81 -23.75 -46.71
C ALA A 845 -2.23 -23.25 -46.41
N ILE A 846 -3.01 -24.02 -45.64
CA ILE A 846 -4.37 -23.64 -45.22
C ILE A 846 -4.32 -22.35 -44.40
N LEU A 847 -3.43 -22.30 -43.40
CA LEU A 847 -3.22 -21.11 -42.58
C LEU A 847 -2.83 -19.89 -43.42
N ALA A 848 -1.91 -20.06 -44.38
CA ALA A 848 -1.48 -18.98 -45.25
C ALA A 848 -2.63 -18.45 -46.14
N ASP A 849 -3.49 -19.32 -46.66
CA ASP A 849 -4.63 -18.90 -47.47
C ASP A 849 -5.72 -18.21 -46.62
N MET A 850 -6.05 -18.77 -45.45
CA MET A 850 -6.94 -18.14 -44.46
C MET A 850 -6.45 -16.72 -44.11
N GLN A 851 -5.15 -16.56 -43.85
CA GLN A 851 -4.51 -15.27 -43.56
C GLN A 851 -4.63 -14.28 -44.72
N SER A 852 -4.35 -14.75 -45.94
CA SER A 852 -4.41 -13.93 -47.15
C SER A 852 -5.84 -13.42 -47.41
N LYS A 853 -6.85 -14.31 -47.36
CA LYS A 853 -8.25 -13.95 -47.59
C LYS A 853 -8.81 -13.04 -46.50
N TYR A 854 -8.49 -13.32 -45.23
CA TYR A 854 -8.89 -12.45 -44.13
C TYR A 854 -8.27 -11.04 -44.27
N ALA A 855 -7.00 -10.92 -44.67
CA ALA A 855 -6.36 -9.61 -44.88
C ALA A 855 -7.05 -8.79 -45.99
N VAL A 856 -7.61 -9.45 -47.01
CA VAL A 856 -8.42 -8.82 -48.04
C VAL A 856 -9.76 -8.35 -47.49
N HIS A 857 -10.46 -9.20 -46.73
CA HIS A 857 -11.72 -8.86 -46.04
C HIS A 857 -11.53 -7.68 -45.05
N GLU A 858 -10.49 -7.70 -44.21
CA GLU A 858 -10.21 -6.64 -43.23
C GLU A 858 -9.97 -5.28 -43.91
N ARG A 859 -9.29 -5.26 -45.07
CA ARG A 859 -9.11 -4.03 -45.87
C ARG A 859 -10.42 -3.53 -46.44
N ALA A 860 -11.30 -4.42 -46.91
CA ALA A 860 -12.61 -4.07 -47.43
C ALA A 860 -13.51 -3.47 -46.34
N VAL A 861 -13.49 -4.04 -45.13
CA VAL A 861 -14.28 -3.57 -43.97
C VAL A 861 -13.75 -2.22 -43.43
N LYS A 862 -12.43 -2.05 -43.29
CA LYS A 862 -11.83 -0.80 -42.75
C LYS A 862 -11.97 0.41 -43.67
N HIS A 863 -12.09 0.21 -44.98
CA HIS A 863 -12.19 1.30 -45.96
C HIS A 863 -13.62 1.68 -46.37
N GLY A 864 -14.64 1.18 -45.66
CA GLY A 864 -16.02 1.68 -45.73
C GLY A 864 -16.57 1.90 -47.15
N SER A 865 -17.05 0.84 -47.80
CA SER A 865 -18.01 0.81 -48.94
C SER A 865 -18.12 2.07 -49.84
N SER A 866 -17.00 2.67 -50.24
CA SER A 866 -16.98 3.88 -51.10
C SER A 866 -15.82 3.91 -52.09
N ALA A 867 -15.21 2.75 -52.38
CA ALA A 867 -14.39 2.59 -53.58
C ALA A 867 -15.29 2.12 -54.73
N SER A 868 -15.21 2.83 -55.86
CA SER A 868 -16.02 2.61 -57.05
C SER A 868 -15.92 1.17 -57.58
N SER A 869 -17.09 0.70 -58.00
CA SER A 869 -17.36 -0.58 -58.64
C SER A 869 -16.52 -0.79 -59.91
N ALA A 870 -15.53 -1.68 -59.84
CA ALA A 870 -15.14 -2.57 -60.95
C ALA A 870 -14.25 -3.76 -60.52
N GLU A 871 -13.43 -3.63 -59.45
CA GLU A 871 -12.41 -4.66 -59.14
C GLU A 871 -12.57 -5.45 -57.82
N PHE A 872 -13.48 -5.09 -56.91
CA PHE A 872 -13.69 -5.85 -55.67
C PHE A 872 -15.14 -6.29 -55.48
N LYS A 873 -15.58 -7.29 -56.26
CA LYS A 873 -16.73 -8.13 -55.89
C LYS A 873 -16.21 -9.34 -55.12
N ILE A 874 -16.04 -9.19 -53.81
CA ILE A 874 -15.91 -10.36 -52.94
C ILE A 874 -17.31 -10.95 -52.82
N SER A 875 -17.54 -12.11 -53.44
CA SER A 875 -18.75 -12.89 -53.24
C SER A 875 -18.66 -13.56 -51.86
N GLU A 876 -18.87 -12.80 -50.79
CA GLU A 876 -18.86 -13.35 -49.44
C GLU A 876 -20.06 -14.29 -49.30
N THR A 877 -19.79 -15.58 -49.13
CA THR A 877 -20.82 -16.54 -48.71
C THR A 877 -20.95 -16.46 -47.18
N ASP A 878 -22.15 -16.71 -46.62
CA ASP A 878 -22.36 -16.70 -45.15
C ASP A 878 -21.35 -17.61 -44.40
N ASN A 879 -20.88 -18.67 -45.07
CA ASN A 879 -19.84 -19.57 -44.57
C ASN A 879 -18.45 -18.91 -44.45
N GLU A 880 -18.09 -17.97 -45.32
CA GLU A 880 -16.80 -17.24 -45.24
C GLU A 880 -16.79 -16.24 -44.07
N LEU A 881 -17.90 -15.54 -43.83
CA LEU A 881 -18.08 -14.63 -42.69
C LEU A 881 -18.01 -15.37 -41.35
N GLU A 882 -18.68 -16.53 -41.22
CA GLU A 882 -18.54 -17.38 -40.03
C GLU A 882 -17.12 -17.90 -39.83
N THR A 883 -16.43 -18.24 -40.93
CA THR A 883 -15.03 -18.70 -40.91
C THR A 883 -14.09 -17.59 -40.44
N PHE A 884 -14.31 -16.35 -40.89
CA PHE A 884 -13.52 -15.20 -40.45
C PHE A 884 -13.76 -14.85 -38.99
N GLY A 885 -14.99 -14.98 -38.48
CA GLY A 885 -15.28 -14.85 -37.05
C GLY A 885 -14.54 -15.89 -36.19
N ALA A 886 -14.46 -17.14 -36.66
CA ALA A 886 -13.73 -18.20 -35.97
C ALA A 886 -12.20 -18.00 -36.04
N TYR A 887 -11.67 -17.55 -37.18
CA TYR A 887 -10.24 -17.26 -37.36
C TYR A 887 -9.77 -16.04 -36.54
N ASP A 888 -10.61 -15.02 -36.38
CA ASP A 888 -10.30 -13.82 -35.61
C ASP A 888 -9.88 -14.15 -34.16
N SER A 889 -10.52 -15.16 -33.57
CA SER A 889 -10.24 -15.62 -32.20
C SER A 889 -8.85 -16.22 -32.00
N VAL A 890 -8.15 -16.62 -33.07
CA VAL A 890 -6.83 -17.27 -33.01
C VAL A 890 -5.73 -16.50 -33.75
N ARG A 891 -6.10 -15.42 -34.47
CA ARG A 891 -5.20 -14.49 -35.18
C ARG A 891 -4.03 -13.96 -34.33
N PRO A 892 -4.18 -13.68 -33.02
CA PRO A 892 -3.07 -13.13 -32.22
C PRO A 892 -1.90 -14.10 -31.98
N MET A 893 -2.07 -15.40 -32.25
CA MET A 893 -1.01 -16.41 -32.07
C MET A 893 -0.01 -16.46 -33.24
N LYS A 894 1.20 -16.98 -33.00
CA LYS A 894 2.15 -17.26 -34.09
C LYS A 894 1.71 -18.49 -34.88
N THR A 895 1.79 -18.42 -36.21
CA THR A 895 1.45 -19.51 -37.14
C THR A 895 2.18 -20.81 -36.81
N THR A 896 3.45 -20.72 -36.39
CA THR A 896 4.28 -21.88 -35.99
C THR A 896 3.73 -22.60 -34.78
N ASP A 897 3.20 -21.86 -33.80
CA ASP A 897 2.73 -22.40 -32.53
C ASP A 897 1.40 -23.13 -32.73
N ILE A 898 0.50 -22.54 -33.54
CA ILE A 898 -0.75 -23.17 -33.96
C ILE A 898 -0.47 -24.48 -34.70
N THR A 899 0.42 -24.44 -35.70
CA THR A 899 0.75 -25.61 -36.52
C THR A 899 1.34 -26.74 -35.68
N HIS A 900 2.32 -26.43 -34.82
CA HIS A 900 2.97 -27.44 -33.99
C HIS A 900 1.98 -28.10 -33.01
N LYS A 901 1.16 -27.29 -32.32
CA LYS A 901 0.16 -27.79 -31.37
C LYS A 901 -0.89 -28.65 -32.06
N PHE A 902 -1.43 -28.18 -33.19
CA PHE A 902 -2.41 -28.89 -33.99
C PHE A 902 -1.94 -30.31 -34.34
N LEU A 903 -0.71 -30.40 -34.85
CA LEU A 903 -0.11 -31.66 -35.24
C LEU A 903 0.19 -32.56 -34.02
N GLU A 904 0.52 -32.00 -32.87
CA GLU A 904 0.69 -32.75 -31.62
C GLU A 904 -0.63 -33.34 -31.10
N ASP A 905 -1.72 -32.59 -31.17
CA ASP A 905 -3.05 -33.05 -30.73
C ASP A 905 -3.60 -34.14 -31.66
N LEU A 906 -3.39 -33.99 -32.98
CA LEU A 906 -3.64 -35.08 -33.93
C LEU A 906 -2.81 -36.33 -33.61
N ARG A 907 -1.54 -36.17 -33.22
CA ARG A 907 -0.69 -37.30 -32.80
C ARG A 907 -1.26 -38.02 -31.59
N LYS A 908 -1.75 -37.28 -30.60
CA LYS A 908 -2.37 -37.86 -29.38
C LYS A 908 -3.64 -38.62 -29.73
N LEU A 909 -4.52 -38.04 -30.56
CA LEU A 909 -5.74 -38.68 -31.05
C LEU A 909 -5.45 -39.94 -31.88
N SER A 910 -4.43 -39.91 -32.75
CA SER A 910 -4.05 -41.08 -33.57
C SER A 910 -3.53 -42.28 -32.76
N LYS A 911 -3.05 -42.04 -31.53
CA LYS A 911 -2.56 -43.08 -30.62
C LYS A 911 -3.66 -43.65 -29.71
N ASP A 912 -4.81 -42.98 -29.63
CA ASP A 912 -5.95 -43.42 -28.82
C ASP A 912 -6.81 -44.39 -29.62
N LYS A 913 -6.59 -45.70 -29.44
CA LYS A 913 -7.25 -46.78 -30.20
C LYS A 913 -8.73 -46.97 -29.86
N THR A 914 -9.34 -46.11 -29.05
CA THR A 914 -10.70 -46.29 -28.51
C THR A 914 -11.82 -45.65 -29.35
N VAL A 915 -11.50 -44.86 -30.39
CA VAL A 915 -12.49 -43.95 -31.04
C VAL A 915 -12.99 -44.39 -32.44
N VAL A 916 -12.57 -45.55 -32.99
CA VAL A 916 -13.07 -45.99 -34.31
C VAL A 916 -13.81 -47.32 -34.22
N GLN A 917 -15.14 -47.27 -34.03
CA GLN A 917 -16.06 -48.26 -34.60
C GLN A 917 -17.02 -47.53 -35.56
N PRO A 918 -17.16 -47.98 -36.83
CA PRO A 918 -18.15 -47.41 -37.74
C PRO A 918 -19.56 -47.77 -37.26
N GLN A 919 -20.43 -46.77 -37.09
CA GLN A 919 -21.87 -47.00 -36.94
C GLN A 919 -22.43 -47.60 -38.23
N ALA A 920 -22.84 -48.87 -38.17
CA ALA A 920 -23.65 -49.48 -39.22
C ALA A 920 -25.03 -48.79 -39.28
N ALA A 921 -25.44 -48.42 -40.49
CA ALA A 921 -26.72 -47.77 -40.78
C ALA A 921 -27.91 -48.62 -40.31
N LYS A 922 -28.83 -48.01 -39.56
CA LYS A 922 -30.12 -48.60 -39.17
C LYS A 922 -31.12 -48.48 -40.33
N ALA A 923 -31.65 -49.61 -40.80
CA ALA A 923 -32.93 -49.65 -41.53
C ALA A 923 -34.10 -49.76 -40.53
N PRO A 924 -35.31 -49.22 -40.83
CA PRO A 924 -36.44 -49.18 -39.90
C PRO A 924 -37.26 -50.49 -39.89
N PRO A 925 -38.14 -50.68 -38.88
CA PRO A 925 -38.54 -51.99 -38.40
C PRO A 925 -39.88 -52.46 -39.00
N SER A 926 -39.99 -53.74 -39.35
CA SER A 926 -41.18 -54.54 -39.01
C SER A 926 -41.01 -56.03 -39.34
N LEU A 927 -41.75 -56.83 -38.56
CA LEU A 927 -42.12 -58.24 -38.72
C LEU A 927 -41.19 -59.37 -38.20
N ALA A 928 -41.78 -60.07 -37.22
CA ALA A 928 -41.78 -61.52 -36.99
C ALA A 928 -40.77 -62.14 -36.00
N LYS A 929 -41.23 -62.22 -34.74
CA LYS A 929 -41.32 -63.44 -33.90
C LYS A 929 -41.11 -64.76 -34.66
N ALA A 930 -40.27 -65.66 -34.14
CA ALA A 930 -40.67 -66.97 -33.63
C ALA A 930 -39.48 -67.91 -33.27
N LEU A 931 -39.60 -68.48 -32.06
CA LEU A 931 -39.26 -69.85 -31.65
C LEU A 931 -37.83 -70.27 -31.27
N ALA A 932 -37.79 -70.79 -30.02
CA ALA A 932 -37.05 -71.95 -29.50
C ALA A 932 -35.53 -71.80 -29.27
N GLU A 933 -34.90 -72.32 -28.22
CA GLU A 933 -35.28 -73.16 -27.07
C GLU A 933 -34.08 -73.14 -26.08
N THR A 934 -34.36 -73.20 -24.78
CA THR A 934 -33.45 -73.46 -23.63
C THR A 934 -32.92 -74.90 -23.61
N PRO A 935 -32.16 -75.36 -22.58
CA PRO A 935 -30.95 -74.88 -21.89
C PRO A 935 -29.91 -76.04 -21.76
N VAL A 936 -28.82 -75.90 -20.97
CA VAL A 936 -28.20 -76.96 -20.10
C VAL A 936 -26.87 -76.46 -19.48
N ASP A 937 -26.92 -76.10 -18.20
CA ASP A 937 -26.43 -76.83 -17.02
C ASP A 937 -24.95 -77.28 -16.79
N THR A 938 -24.61 -77.20 -15.49
CA THR A 938 -23.70 -78.01 -14.64
C THR A 938 -22.22 -77.67 -14.36
N HIS A 939 -21.97 -77.33 -13.07
CA HIS A 939 -20.98 -77.91 -12.10
C HIS A 939 -19.45 -77.82 -12.42
N ARG A 940 -18.47 -77.67 -11.50
CA ARG A 940 -18.31 -78.16 -10.12
C ARG A 940 -16.95 -77.71 -9.50
N ASP A 941 -16.92 -77.52 -8.18
CA ASP A 941 -15.94 -77.94 -7.13
C ASP A 941 -14.43 -77.58 -7.07
N SER A 942 -14.06 -77.23 -5.81
CA SER A 942 -12.82 -77.54 -5.04
C SER A 942 -11.57 -76.68 -5.30
N GLU A 943 -10.64 -76.40 -4.38
CA GLU A 943 -10.44 -76.51 -2.92
C GLU A 943 -9.04 -75.88 -2.64
N LYS A 944 -8.70 -75.72 -1.34
CA LYS A 944 -7.38 -75.45 -0.71
C LYS A 944 -7.00 -73.97 -0.53
N ASN A 945 -6.31 -73.52 0.52
CA ASN A 945 -6.04 -73.92 1.92
C ASN A 945 -4.86 -73.02 2.39
N GLY A 946 -4.81 -72.64 3.68
CA GLY A 946 -3.59 -72.17 4.36
C GLY A 946 -3.44 -70.64 4.42
N ALA A 947 -3.78 -69.88 5.47
CA ALA A 947 -3.66 -69.99 6.94
C ALA A 947 -2.34 -69.46 7.54
N LYS A 948 -2.53 -68.55 8.52
CA LYS A 948 -1.75 -68.22 9.73
C LYS A 948 -0.66 -67.13 9.64
N SER A 949 -0.83 -65.95 10.26
CA SER A 949 -0.85 -65.56 11.72
C SER A 949 0.58 -65.31 12.26
N GLY A 950 0.90 -64.33 13.10
CA GLY A 950 0.13 -63.32 13.83
C GLY A 950 1.03 -62.59 14.87
N GLN A 951 0.42 -61.63 15.58
CA GLN A 951 0.69 -61.13 16.96
C GLN A 951 2.02 -60.41 17.34
N ASN A 952 1.93 -59.08 17.58
CA ASN A 952 2.13 -58.28 18.83
C ASN A 952 3.17 -58.71 19.91
N PRO A 953 3.59 -57.89 20.93
CA PRO A 953 3.55 -56.42 21.17
C PRO A 953 4.79 -55.81 21.97
N VAL A 954 4.66 -54.53 22.40
CA VAL A 954 5.28 -53.80 23.57
C VAL A 954 6.73 -53.27 23.49
N SER A 955 6.94 -51.96 23.75
CA SER A 955 7.75 -51.38 24.87
C SER A 955 8.14 -49.90 24.65
N ALA A 956 8.09 -49.14 25.74
CA ALA A 956 8.47 -47.73 25.89
C ALA A 956 9.98 -47.49 25.96
N LEU A 957 10.43 -46.23 25.76
CA LEU A 957 11.48 -45.57 26.55
C LEU A 957 11.60 -44.07 26.20
N SER A 958 11.93 -43.32 27.24
CA SER A 958 12.11 -41.87 27.38
C SER A 958 13.58 -41.42 27.37
N PHE A 959 13.77 -40.10 27.26
CA PHE A 959 14.96 -39.25 27.54
C PHE A 959 16.08 -39.16 26.48
N SER A 960 16.28 -37.97 25.91
CA SER A 960 17.19 -36.91 26.41
C SER A 960 17.00 -35.63 25.59
#